data_AF-A0A670Z5L0-F1
#
_entry.id   AF-A0A670Z5L0-F1
#
_cell.length_a   1.000
_cell.length_b   1.000
_cell.length_c   1.000
_cell.angle_alpha   90.00
_cell.angle_beta   90.00
_cell.angle_gamma   90.00
#
_symmetry.space_group_name_H-M   'P 1'
#
loop_
_entity.id
_entity.type
_entity.pdbx_description
1 polymer ?
#
loop_
_entity_poly.entity_id
_entity_poly.type
_entity_poly.pdbx_seq_one_letter_code
_entity_poly.pdbx_strand_id
1 'polypeptide(L)'
;MKLEEQVLTVSSEVPKRIQKALQNAEDSKVSLYQLLESERILSDLVNSHLLTSSPWMEEFGALISQIKEVERHLAYLKQISQVEELSDNIQQYLMTNNVPEAATALASMAELDIKLQESSCSHLLTFIRSTIQFWHKILKDKLSSDFEETLTQLYWPFIGPAQSKALGLAPSSANATEIYSNFEALFSQLLKLQLSDELLTKPKQLPEKYFLLPTPPIILPMQIMLAPLQKRFKYHFTGNRQTNVLSKPEWYLTQVLMWIGNHVSFLEDKVQPILDKAGTSVNARLEFSRALVMLILEKLDAEIPCMLYDDNLFCHLVDEILLFERELHGIHGYLSSLPSCLHILSEETYFQRWLTVERKFALQKMDSMLSSEAAWVSQYKDITDVDEMKVPDCAETFMTLLLVITDRYKHLPIATRKLQFLELQKELVDDFRIRLTQVMKEETRTPLAFRYCAILNAVNYIATVLADWADNVFFLQLQQAALEMSAESDMLSKLQLGKLASLESSVFDEMIQLLERLKQDMLTRQVDHVFNEVKEVAKIYKRERWLSLPSQAEQAVMSLSSSACPLLLTLRDRLLQLEQQLCYTLFKIFWQMLAEQVDLFIYQEVILANHFNEGGAAQLQFDMTRNLFPLFSHYCKRPENYFKHIKEACIVLNLNIGSALLLKDVLQTATETRTGISSNSNQPSAVAALNELGIYKLAPKDVEILLNLRTNWPNAGR
;
A
#
# COMPACT_ATOMS: atom_id res chain seq x y z
N MET A 1 91.91 -26.61 -33.29
CA MET A 1 92.15 -25.88 -34.55
C MET A 1 90.86 -25.33 -35.18
N LYS A 2 89.86 -24.90 -34.39
CA LYS A 2 88.59 -24.31 -34.91
C LYS A 2 88.24 -22.94 -34.33
N LEU A 3 89.02 -22.44 -33.36
CA LEU A 3 88.80 -21.13 -32.75
C LEU A 3 89.58 -20.00 -33.45
N GLU A 4 90.74 -20.29 -34.07
CA GLU A 4 91.52 -19.29 -34.82
C GLU A 4 90.91 -18.97 -36.20
N GLU A 5 90.25 -19.93 -36.87
CA GLU A 5 89.53 -19.67 -38.13
C GLU A 5 88.21 -18.91 -37.92
N GLN A 6 87.57 -19.02 -36.75
CA GLN A 6 86.30 -18.33 -36.47
C GLN A 6 86.48 -16.87 -36.02
N VAL A 7 87.62 -16.50 -35.42
CA VAL A 7 87.87 -15.11 -34.98
C VAL A 7 88.38 -14.23 -36.13
N LEU A 8 89.12 -14.79 -37.10
CA LEU A 8 89.61 -14.06 -38.27
C LEU A 8 88.52 -13.78 -39.32
N THR A 9 87.57 -14.69 -39.53
CA THR A 9 86.45 -14.48 -40.47
C THR A 9 85.44 -13.47 -39.92
N VAL A 10 85.08 -13.54 -38.64
CA VAL A 10 84.17 -12.58 -37.98
C VAL A 10 84.78 -11.17 -37.92
N SER A 11 86.10 -11.05 -37.70
CA SER A 11 86.80 -9.76 -37.73
C SER A 11 86.84 -9.11 -39.12
N SER A 12 86.73 -9.88 -40.21
CA SER A 12 86.71 -9.37 -41.60
C SER A 12 85.30 -9.13 -42.16
N GLU A 13 84.29 -9.85 -41.67
CA GLU A 13 82.88 -9.67 -42.09
C GLU A 13 82.19 -8.49 -41.40
N VAL A 14 82.54 -8.19 -40.14
CA VAL A 14 81.95 -7.07 -39.40
C VAL A 14 82.24 -5.72 -40.08
N PRO A 15 83.48 -5.39 -40.53
CA PRO A 15 83.75 -4.17 -41.29
C PRO A 15 82.99 -4.12 -42.62
N LYS A 16 82.85 -5.25 -43.33
CA LYS A 16 82.12 -5.30 -44.60
C LYS A 16 80.60 -5.16 -44.44
N ARG A 17 80.03 -5.73 -43.37
CA ARG A 17 78.61 -5.53 -43.02
C ARG A 17 78.35 -4.10 -42.55
N ILE A 18 79.26 -3.51 -41.78
CA ILE A 18 79.19 -2.10 -41.38
C ILE A 18 79.31 -1.20 -42.63
N GLN A 19 80.21 -1.49 -43.55
CA GLN A 19 80.38 -0.71 -44.79
C GLN A 19 79.18 -0.86 -45.73
N LYS A 20 78.59 -2.07 -45.83
CA LYS A 20 77.33 -2.28 -46.57
C LYS A 20 76.15 -1.59 -45.88
N ALA A 21 76.08 -1.59 -44.55
CA ALA A 21 75.07 -0.85 -43.80
C ALA A 21 75.25 0.66 -43.94
N LEU A 22 76.49 1.14 -44.01
CA LEU A 22 76.84 2.54 -44.26
C LEU A 22 76.45 2.96 -45.68
N GLN A 23 76.74 2.12 -46.68
CA GLN A 23 76.32 2.35 -48.06
C GLN A 23 74.80 2.32 -48.17
N ASN A 24 74.12 1.35 -47.55
CA ASN A 24 72.66 1.33 -47.52
C ASN A 24 72.08 2.56 -46.79
N ALA A 25 72.74 3.07 -45.75
CA ALA A 25 72.32 4.29 -45.05
C ALA A 25 72.55 5.54 -45.91
N GLU A 26 73.64 5.60 -46.67
CA GLU A 26 73.91 6.64 -47.68
C GLU A 26 72.87 6.59 -48.79
N ASP A 27 72.60 5.41 -49.36
CA ASP A 27 71.60 5.20 -50.41
C ASP A 27 70.19 5.54 -49.89
N SER A 28 69.87 5.16 -48.65
CA SER A 28 68.60 5.52 -47.99
C SER A 28 68.50 7.01 -47.75
N LYS A 29 69.61 7.68 -47.39
CA LYS A 29 69.68 9.13 -47.22
C LYS A 29 69.47 9.84 -48.56
N VAL A 30 70.06 9.35 -49.65
CA VAL A 30 69.81 9.85 -51.00
C VAL A 30 68.35 9.66 -51.40
N SER A 31 67.78 8.47 -51.15
CA SER A 31 66.36 8.21 -51.42
C SER A 31 65.43 9.08 -50.58
N LEU A 32 65.79 9.39 -49.33
CA LEU A 32 65.03 10.28 -48.45
C LEU A 32 65.11 11.72 -48.93
N TYR A 33 66.27 12.19 -49.40
CA TYR A 33 66.37 13.50 -50.06
C TYR A 33 65.56 13.58 -51.36
N GLN A 34 65.53 12.51 -52.16
CA GLN A 34 64.68 12.45 -53.35
C GLN A 34 63.19 12.49 -52.98
N LEU A 35 62.78 11.79 -51.91
CA LEU A 35 61.41 11.82 -51.42
C LEU A 35 61.04 13.21 -50.86
N LEU A 36 61.91 13.85 -50.06
CA LEU A 36 61.70 15.21 -49.57
C LEU A 36 61.60 16.23 -50.71
N GLU A 37 62.42 16.09 -51.76
CA GLU A 37 62.33 16.95 -52.93
C GLU A 37 61.04 16.68 -53.71
N SER A 38 60.63 15.42 -53.86
CA SER A 38 59.35 15.09 -54.49
C SER A 38 58.16 15.62 -53.69
N GLU A 39 58.20 15.55 -52.36
CA GLU A 39 57.19 16.11 -51.45
C GLU A 39 57.13 17.63 -51.60
N ARG A 40 58.29 18.30 -51.62
CA ARG A 40 58.38 19.75 -51.82
C ARG A 40 57.75 20.16 -53.15
N ILE A 41 58.12 19.47 -54.23
CA ILE A 41 57.55 19.72 -55.56
C ILE A 41 56.03 19.49 -55.55
N LEU A 42 55.56 18.39 -54.97
CA LEU A 42 54.12 18.08 -54.90
C LEU A 42 53.37 19.12 -54.06
N SER A 43 53.93 19.55 -52.94
CA SER A 43 53.38 20.60 -52.09
C SER A 43 53.31 21.93 -52.84
N ASP A 44 54.36 22.31 -53.57
CA ASP A 44 54.37 23.52 -54.41
C ASP A 44 53.32 23.43 -55.53
N LEU A 45 53.15 22.25 -56.15
CA LEU A 45 52.16 21.99 -57.19
C LEU A 45 50.72 22.05 -56.66
N VAL A 46 50.48 21.48 -55.47
CA VAL A 46 49.19 21.55 -54.76
C VAL A 46 48.89 22.99 -54.35
N ASN A 47 49.85 23.72 -53.79
CA ASN A 47 49.67 25.12 -53.42
C ASN A 47 49.42 26.01 -54.65
N SER A 48 50.12 25.77 -55.76
CA SER A 48 49.87 26.45 -57.03
C SER A 48 48.47 26.13 -57.57
N HIS A 49 48.04 24.87 -57.50
CA HIS A 49 46.69 24.46 -57.89
C HIS A 49 45.62 25.08 -56.97
N LEU A 50 45.85 25.16 -55.66
CA LEU A 50 44.96 25.83 -54.70
C LEU A 50 44.88 27.33 -54.97
N LEU A 51 46.01 28.00 -55.23
CA LEU A 51 46.04 29.43 -55.58
C LEU A 51 45.30 29.72 -56.90
N THR A 52 45.42 28.84 -57.88
CA THR A 52 44.73 28.99 -59.17
C THR A 52 43.24 28.61 -59.12
N SER A 53 42.86 27.65 -58.26
CA SER A 53 41.46 27.22 -58.10
C SER A 53 40.67 28.05 -57.08
N SER A 54 41.32 28.73 -56.12
CA SER A 54 40.66 29.56 -55.09
C SER A 54 39.68 30.60 -55.67
N PRO A 55 40.04 31.39 -56.72
CA PRO A 55 39.13 32.40 -57.25
C PRO A 55 37.86 31.79 -57.87
N TRP A 56 38.01 30.64 -58.55
CA TRP A 56 36.90 29.94 -59.17
C TRP A 56 36.03 29.25 -58.10
N MET A 57 36.65 28.74 -57.03
CA MET A 57 35.93 28.19 -55.87
C MET A 57 35.11 29.26 -55.13
N GLU A 58 35.63 30.49 -55.01
CA GLU A 58 34.90 31.64 -54.48
C GLU A 58 33.74 32.04 -55.40
N GLU A 59 33.97 32.10 -56.72
CA GLU A 59 32.94 32.41 -57.71
C GLU A 59 31.83 31.34 -57.75
N PHE A 60 32.19 30.05 -57.79
CA PHE A 60 31.25 28.95 -57.66
C PHE A 60 30.53 28.96 -56.31
N GLY A 61 31.22 29.30 -55.21
CA GLY A 61 30.61 29.48 -53.90
C GLY A 61 29.56 30.58 -53.88
N ALA A 62 29.82 31.71 -54.56
CA ALA A 62 28.88 32.80 -54.71
C ALA A 62 27.66 32.39 -55.58
N LEU A 63 27.89 31.73 -56.71
CA LEU A 63 26.82 31.21 -57.57
C LEU A 63 25.95 30.16 -56.86
N ILE A 64 26.56 29.22 -56.13
CA ILE A 64 25.83 28.24 -55.30
C ILE A 64 25.00 28.95 -54.23
N SER A 65 25.52 30.02 -53.63
CA SER A 65 24.77 30.81 -52.64
C SER A 65 23.57 31.52 -53.27
N GLN A 66 23.73 32.10 -54.47
CA GLN A 66 22.62 32.68 -55.24
C GLN A 66 21.57 31.63 -55.62
N ILE A 67 21.99 30.44 -56.06
CA ILE A 67 21.07 29.34 -56.37
C ILE A 67 20.28 28.95 -55.13
N LYS A 68 20.94 28.75 -53.98
CA LYS A 68 20.28 28.45 -52.70
C LYS A 68 19.30 29.54 -52.28
N GLU A 69 19.62 30.81 -52.54
CA GLU A 69 18.73 31.93 -52.24
C GLU A 69 17.48 31.91 -53.14
N VAL A 70 17.64 31.69 -54.45
CA VAL A 70 16.51 31.57 -55.38
C VAL A 70 15.64 30.35 -55.05
N GLU A 71 16.25 29.21 -54.71
CA GLU A 71 15.54 28.00 -54.26
C GLU A 71 14.68 28.28 -53.02
N ARG A 72 15.19 29.05 -52.05
CA ARG A 72 14.43 29.48 -50.87
C ARG A 72 13.24 30.37 -51.23
N HIS A 73 13.42 31.37 -52.08
CA HIS A 73 12.33 32.24 -52.54
C HIS A 73 11.26 31.45 -53.30
N LEU A 74 11.68 30.53 -54.18
CA LEU A 74 10.78 29.66 -54.93
C LEU A 74 10.01 28.72 -54.01
N ALA A 75 10.65 28.14 -52.99
CA ALA A 75 9.97 27.33 -51.99
C ALA A 75 8.92 28.15 -51.22
N TYR A 76 9.26 29.38 -50.81
CA TYR A 76 8.34 30.29 -50.12
C TYR A 76 7.10 30.63 -50.98
N LEU A 77 7.30 31.01 -52.24
CA LEU A 77 6.21 31.33 -53.17
C LEU A 77 5.33 30.10 -53.47
N LYS A 78 5.92 28.90 -53.57
CA LYS A 78 5.15 27.66 -53.71
C LYS A 78 4.21 27.42 -52.52
N GLN A 79 4.65 27.69 -51.30
CA GLN A 79 3.79 27.56 -50.12
C GLN A 79 2.64 28.58 -50.15
N ILE A 80 2.89 29.83 -50.54
CA ILE A 80 1.82 30.84 -50.69
C ILE A 80 0.81 30.40 -51.75
N SER A 81 1.29 30.01 -52.93
CA SER A 81 0.43 29.55 -54.02
C SER A 81 -0.44 28.36 -53.61
N GLN A 82 0.09 27.42 -52.83
CA GLN A 82 -0.66 26.28 -52.32
C GLN A 82 -1.76 26.71 -51.33
N VAL A 83 -1.49 27.69 -50.47
CA VAL A 83 -2.47 28.22 -49.50
C VAL A 83 -3.57 28.99 -50.22
N GLU A 84 -3.23 29.79 -51.23
CA GLU A 84 -4.18 30.51 -52.08
C GLU A 84 -5.07 29.53 -52.86
N GLU A 85 -4.49 28.48 -53.46
CA GLU A 85 -5.25 27.44 -54.16
C GLU A 85 -6.23 26.72 -53.22
N LEU A 86 -5.79 26.35 -52.01
CA LEU A 86 -6.68 25.76 -51.00
C LEU A 86 -7.79 26.73 -50.57
N SER A 87 -7.47 28.02 -50.43
CA SER A 87 -8.45 29.07 -50.10
C SER A 87 -9.50 29.24 -51.20
N ASP A 88 -9.08 29.30 -52.46
CA ASP A 88 -9.98 29.41 -53.62
C ASP A 88 -10.88 28.18 -53.75
N ASN A 89 -10.31 26.99 -53.52
CA ASN A 89 -11.07 25.74 -53.49
C ASN A 89 -12.16 25.77 -52.39
N ILE A 90 -11.82 26.20 -51.17
CA ILE A 90 -12.80 26.34 -50.07
C ILE A 90 -13.94 27.30 -50.48
N GLN A 91 -13.59 28.45 -51.07
CA GLN A 91 -14.58 29.41 -51.54
C GLN A 91 -15.50 28.81 -52.61
N GLN A 92 -14.95 28.11 -53.61
CA GLN A 92 -15.71 27.49 -54.68
C GLN A 92 -16.64 26.37 -54.16
N TYR A 93 -16.16 25.54 -53.24
CA TYR A 93 -16.97 24.51 -52.59
C TYR A 93 -18.12 25.12 -51.77
N LEU A 94 -17.89 26.24 -51.09
CA LEU A 94 -18.95 26.95 -50.37
C LEU A 94 -20.00 27.56 -51.32
N MET A 95 -19.59 28.11 -52.47
CA MET A 95 -20.53 28.64 -53.49
C MET A 95 -21.41 27.54 -54.11
N THR A 96 -20.89 26.32 -54.21
CA THR A 96 -21.62 25.14 -54.73
C THR A 96 -22.33 24.34 -53.64
N ASN A 97 -22.31 24.83 -52.40
CA ASN A 97 -22.84 24.18 -51.20
C ASN A 97 -22.24 22.80 -50.89
N ASN A 98 -21.02 22.52 -51.37
CA ASN A 98 -20.29 21.29 -51.11
C ASN A 98 -19.42 21.40 -49.83
N VAL A 99 -20.08 21.48 -48.68
CA VAL A 99 -19.43 21.71 -47.38
C VAL A 99 -18.43 20.61 -46.97
N PRO A 100 -18.64 19.30 -47.23
CA PRO A 100 -17.68 18.26 -46.82
C PRO A 100 -16.30 18.42 -47.47
N GLU A 101 -16.24 18.86 -48.71
CA GLU A 101 -15.01 19.09 -49.48
C GLU A 101 -14.32 20.38 -49.02
N ALA A 102 -15.09 21.42 -48.70
CA ALA A 102 -14.58 22.62 -48.06
C ALA A 102 -13.90 22.30 -46.71
N ALA A 103 -14.52 21.47 -45.87
CA ALA A 103 -13.94 21.03 -44.61
C ALA A 103 -12.65 20.20 -44.82
N THR A 104 -12.60 19.38 -45.87
CA THR A 104 -11.42 18.57 -46.21
C THR A 104 -10.26 19.44 -46.72
N ALA A 105 -10.55 20.47 -47.51
CA ALA A 105 -9.55 21.45 -47.96
C ALA A 105 -8.98 22.26 -46.79
N LEU A 106 -9.83 22.67 -45.83
CA LEU A 106 -9.36 23.35 -44.62
C LEU A 106 -8.50 22.44 -43.73
N ALA A 107 -8.86 21.16 -43.58
CA ALA A 107 -8.04 20.19 -42.86
C ALA A 107 -6.65 20.04 -43.51
N SER A 108 -6.60 19.99 -44.85
CA SER A 108 -5.34 19.95 -45.60
C SER A 108 -4.49 21.21 -45.38
N MET A 109 -5.13 22.38 -45.26
CA MET A 109 -4.45 23.63 -44.93
C MET A 109 -3.90 23.64 -43.49
N ALA A 110 -4.63 23.06 -42.53
CA ALA A 110 -4.16 22.91 -41.15
C ALA A 110 -2.97 21.93 -41.04
N GLU A 111 -2.98 20.84 -41.81
CA GLU A 111 -1.81 19.95 -41.91
C GLU A 111 -0.58 20.66 -42.50
N LEU A 112 -0.80 21.58 -43.45
CA LEU A 112 0.28 22.39 -44.03
C LEU A 112 0.90 23.31 -42.98
N ASP A 113 0.09 23.96 -42.15
CA ASP A 113 0.57 24.77 -41.02
C ASP A 113 1.48 23.95 -40.09
N ILE A 114 1.03 22.76 -39.69
CA ILE A 114 1.79 21.85 -38.80
C ILE A 114 3.14 21.47 -39.43
N LYS A 115 3.15 21.09 -40.71
CA LYS A 115 4.39 20.74 -41.44
C LYS A 115 5.38 21.90 -41.50
N LEU A 116 4.90 23.14 -41.45
CA LEU A 116 5.71 24.34 -41.55
C LEU A 116 6.07 24.95 -40.19
N GLN A 117 5.58 24.44 -39.07
CA GLN A 117 5.80 25.00 -37.72
C GLN A 117 7.28 25.21 -37.38
N GLU A 118 8.18 24.34 -37.85
CA GLU A 118 9.63 24.44 -37.61
C GLU A 118 10.33 25.50 -38.49
N SER A 119 9.61 26.10 -39.44
CA SER A 119 10.16 27.11 -40.34
C SER A 119 10.45 28.42 -39.63
N SER A 120 11.59 29.04 -39.97
CA SER A 120 11.93 30.40 -39.52
C SER A 120 11.08 31.50 -40.20
N CYS A 121 10.22 31.15 -41.16
CA CYS A 121 9.40 32.10 -41.92
C CYS A 121 8.14 32.55 -41.14
N SER A 122 8.32 33.42 -40.15
CA SER A 122 7.24 33.93 -39.29
C SER A 122 6.05 34.57 -40.04
N HIS A 123 6.31 35.33 -41.10
CA HIS A 123 5.25 35.95 -41.90
C HIS A 123 4.40 34.94 -42.67
N LEU A 124 5.01 33.88 -43.19
CA LEU A 124 4.29 32.80 -43.87
C LEU A 124 3.39 32.06 -42.89
N LEU A 125 3.93 31.69 -41.73
CA LEU A 125 3.16 31.04 -40.66
C LEU A 125 1.99 31.91 -40.19
N THR A 126 2.21 33.20 -40.03
CA THR A 126 1.14 34.14 -39.66
C THR A 126 0.07 34.22 -40.75
N PHE A 127 0.46 34.28 -42.02
CA PHE A 127 -0.46 34.28 -43.16
C PHE A 127 -1.30 32.99 -43.22
N ILE A 128 -0.68 31.82 -43.11
CA ILE A 128 -1.36 30.53 -43.08
C ILE A 128 -2.36 30.48 -41.92
N ARG A 129 -1.91 30.82 -40.71
CA ARG A 129 -2.74 30.75 -39.50
C ARG A 129 -3.93 31.70 -39.53
N SER A 130 -3.75 32.90 -40.09
CA SER A 130 -4.84 33.87 -40.31
C SER A 130 -5.85 33.40 -41.37
N THR A 131 -5.37 32.78 -42.45
CA THR A 131 -6.22 32.17 -43.49
C THR A 131 -7.02 31.00 -42.93
N ILE A 132 -6.38 30.12 -42.15
CA ILE A 132 -7.07 29.03 -41.42
C ILE A 132 -8.12 29.61 -40.48
N GLN A 133 -7.78 30.63 -39.69
CA GLN A 133 -8.71 31.26 -38.76
C GLN A 133 -9.94 31.84 -39.47
N PHE A 134 -9.74 32.49 -40.62
CA PHE A 134 -10.83 33.05 -41.42
C PHE A 134 -11.80 31.98 -41.90
N TRP A 135 -11.29 30.92 -42.57
CA TRP A 135 -12.13 29.86 -43.10
C TRP A 135 -12.74 28.97 -42.02
N HIS A 136 -11.98 28.68 -40.95
CA HIS A 136 -12.47 27.91 -39.81
C HIS A 136 -13.67 28.58 -39.16
N LYS A 137 -13.63 29.91 -38.98
CA LYS A 137 -14.76 30.65 -38.42
C LYS A 137 -16.02 30.49 -39.28
N ILE A 138 -15.91 30.71 -40.59
CA ILE A 138 -17.06 30.62 -41.51
C ILE A 138 -17.66 29.21 -41.51
N LEU A 139 -16.81 28.18 -41.64
CA LEU A 139 -17.26 26.79 -41.68
C LEU A 139 -17.82 26.32 -40.33
N LYS A 140 -17.16 26.68 -39.22
CA LYS A 140 -17.63 26.35 -37.87
C LYS A 140 -18.97 27.00 -37.57
N ASP A 141 -19.17 28.29 -37.89
CA ASP A 141 -20.44 28.99 -37.65
C ASP A 141 -21.60 28.33 -38.42
N LYS A 142 -21.38 28.02 -39.72
CA LYS A 142 -22.37 27.34 -40.56
C LYS A 142 -22.69 25.93 -40.04
N LEU A 143 -21.68 25.09 -39.88
CA LEU A 143 -21.86 23.70 -39.45
C LEU A 143 -22.42 23.58 -38.04
N SER A 144 -22.03 24.47 -37.12
CA SER A 144 -22.58 24.47 -35.75
C SER A 144 -24.06 24.84 -35.76
N SER A 145 -24.48 25.81 -36.57
CA SER A 145 -25.90 26.18 -36.71
C SER A 145 -26.74 25.00 -37.23
N ASP A 146 -26.30 24.37 -38.33
CA ASP A 146 -27.00 23.24 -38.93
C ASP A 146 -27.04 22.02 -37.97
N PHE A 147 -25.97 21.83 -37.21
CA PHE A 147 -25.87 20.76 -36.23
C PHE A 147 -26.75 21.01 -35.00
N GLU A 148 -26.83 22.25 -34.49
CA GLU A 148 -27.73 22.63 -33.41
C GLU A 148 -29.22 22.44 -33.79
N GLU A 149 -29.59 22.75 -35.04
CA GLU A 149 -30.94 22.49 -35.54
C GLU A 149 -31.23 20.98 -35.57
N THR A 150 -30.29 20.18 -36.06
CA THR A 150 -30.40 18.72 -36.09
C THR A 150 -30.49 18.12 -34.68
N LEU A 151 -29.69 18.61 -33.73
CA LEU A 151 -29.76 18.22 -32.32
C LEU A 151 -31.14 18.54 -31.72
N THR A 152 -31.72 19.69 -32.07
CA THR A 152 -33.07 20.07 -31.62
C THR A 152 -34.13 19.10 -32.15
N GLN A 153 -34.02 18.65 -33.40
CA GLN A 153 -34.90 17.64 -34.00
C GLN A 153 -34.75 16.26 -33.32
N LEU A 154 -33.56 15.96 -32.81
CA LEU A 154 -33.28 14.76 -32.01
C LEU A 154 -33.69 14.90 -30.53
N TYR A 155 -34.33 16.02 -30.15
CA TYR A 155 -34.65 16.36 -28.75
C TYR A 155 -33.43 16.35 -27.82
N TRP A 156 -32.26 16.70 -28.34
CA TRP A 156 -31.04 16.83 -27.57
C TRP A 156 -31.00 18.18 -26.81
N PRO A 157 -30.50 18.22 -25.57
CA PRO A 157 -30.06 17.10 -24.74
C PRO A 157 -31.24 16.36 -24.08
N PHE A 158 -31.03 15.09 -23.72
CA PHE A 158 -32.00 14.26 -23.00
C PHE A 158 -32.05 14.66 -21.52
N ILE A 159 -33.05 15.49 -21.19
CA ILE A 159 -33.24 15.99 -19.82
C ILE A 159 -33.88 14.91 -18.93
N GLY A 160 -34.53 13.89 -19.51
CA GLY A 160 -35.08 12.75 -18.77
C GLY A 160 -34.98 11.41 -19.51
N PRO A 161 -35.06 10.28 -18.80
CA PRO A 161 -34.83 8.93 -19.34
C PRO A 161 -35.90 8.47 -20.36
N ALA A 162 -37.08 9.09 -20.37
CA ALA A 162 -38.09 8.82 -21.39
C ALA A 162 -37.68 9.35 -22.78
N GLN A 163 -36.92 10.45 -22.83
CA GLN A 163 -36.47 11.08 -24.08
C GLN A 163 -35.37 10.26 -24.76
N SER A 164 -34.45 9.67 -23.97
CA SER A 164 -33.40 8.80 -24.50
C SER A 164 -33.95 7.49 -25.08
N LYS A 165 -34.97 6.89 -24.42
CA LYS A 165 -35.63 5.66 -24.89
C LYS A 165 -36.52 5.86 -26.12
N ALA A 166 -37.15 7.02 -26.27
CA ALA A 166 -38.06 7.30 -27.39
C ALA A 166 -37.36 7.25 -28.77
N LEU A 167 -36.06 7.56 -28.82
CA LEU A 167 -35.24 7.54 -30.05
C LEU A 167 -34.27 6.34 -30.11
N GLY A 168 -33.86 5.78 -28.96
CA GLY A 168 -32.98 4.61 -28.90
C GLY A 168 -33.61 3.29 -29.35
N LEU A 169 -34.95 3.18 -29.42
CA LEU A 169 -35.65 1.91 -29.66
C LEU A 169 -36.81 1.96 -30.69
N ALA A 170 -37.05 3.08 -31.38
CA ALA A 170 -38.11 3.17 -32.39
C ALA A 170 -37.56 3.35 -33.84
N PRO A 171 -37.10 2.27 -34.50
CA PRO A 171 -36.73 2.30 -35.91
C PRO A 171 -37.96 2.12 -36.82
N SER A 172 -38.88 3.09 -36.84
CA SER A 172 -40.12 2.90 -37.62
C SER A 172 -40.68 4.12 -38.34
N SER A 173 -39.92 5.20 -38.52
CA SER A 173 -40.27 6.24 -39.50
C SER A 173 -39.07 6.62 -40.37
N ALA A 174 -39.30 6.81 -41.68
CA ALA A 174 -38.28 7.20 -42.64
C ALA A 174 -37.57 8.51 -42.21
N ASN A 175 -38.33 9.46 -41.65
CA ASN A 175 -37.81 10.73 -41.14
C ASN A 175 -36.72 10.56 -40.07
N ALA A 176 -36.84 9.60 -39.15
CA ALA A 176 -35.83 9.43 -38.11
C ALA A 176 -34.48 9.01 -38.72
N THR A 177 -34.49 8.13 -39.71
CA THR A 177 -33.28 7.65 -40.39
C THR A 177 -32.58 8.78 -41.15
N GLU A 178 -33.35 9.66 -41.79
CA GLU A 178 -32.82 10.85 -42.49
C GLU A 178 -32.19 11.85 -41.51
N ILE A 179 -32.85 12.15 -40.39
CA ILE A 179 -32.30 13.03 -39.35
C ILE A 179 -30.98 12.47 -38.81
N TYR A 180 -30.91 11.16 -38.58
CA TYR A 180 -29.67 10.50 -38.15
C TYR A 180 -28.57 10.54 -39.21
N SER A 181 -28.91 10.32 -40.48
CA SER A 181 -27.93 10.44 -41.56
C SER A 181 -27.38 11.86 -41.67
N ASN A 182 -28.23 12.87 -41.47
CA ASN A 182 -27.81 14.27 -41.43
C ASN A 182 -26.91 14.54 -40.21
N PHE A 183 -27.27 14.01 -39.05
CA PHE A 183 -26.45 14.08 -37.84
C PHE A 183 -25.05 13.45 -38.06
N GLU A 184 -24.98 12.24 -38.62
CA GLU A 184 -23.69 11.57 -38.92
C GLU A 184 -22.84 12.40 -39.89
N ALA A 185 -23.46 12.96 -40.95
CA ALA A 185 -22.77 13.77 -41.93
C ALA A 185 -22.20 15.05 -41.31
N LEU A 186 -23.00 15.78 -40.51
CA LEU A 186 -22.57 17.01 -39.84
C LEU A 186 -21.53 16.73 -38.76
N PHE A 187 -21.70 15.67 -37.97
CA PHE A 187 -20.72 15.25 -36.96
C PHE A 187 -19.37 14.95 -37.61
N SER A 188 -19.36 14.20 -38.71
CA SER A 188 -18.14 13.86 -39.46
C SER A 188 -17.47 15.10 -40.06
N GLN A 189 -18.24 16.07 -40.56
CA GLN A 189 -17.72 17.32 -41.10
C GLN A 189 -17.11 18.20 -40.00
N LEU A 190 -17.78 18.32 -38.85
CA LEU A 190 -17.24 19.02 -37.68
C LEU A 190 -15.98 18.35 -37.15
N LEU A 191 -15.90 17.01 -37.19
CA LEU A 191 -14.70 16.27 -36.79
C LEU A 191 -13.50 16.57 -37.71
N LYS A 192 -13.72 16.79 -39.01
CA LYS A 192 -12.65 17.23 -39.93
C LYS A 192 -12.09 18.61 -39.57
N LEU A 193 -12.89 19.45 -38.92
CA LEU A 193 -12.45 20.77 -38.42
C LEU A 193 -11.71 20.70 -37.08
N GLN A 194 -11.53 19.50 -36.49
CA GLN A 194 -10.89 19.35 -35.19
C GLN A 194 -9.45 19.90 -35.20
N LEU A 195 -8.67 19.57 -36.23
CA LEU A 195 -7.27 19.96 -36.33
C LEU A 195 -7.11 21.48 -36.38
N SER A 196 -7.93 22.17 -37.17
CA SER A 196 -7.93 23.63 -37.21
C SER A 196 -8.45 24.24 -35.91
N ASP A 197 -9.41 23.62 -35.21
CA ASP A 197 -9.90 24.10 -33.92
C ASP A 197 -8.80 24.03 -32.83
N GLU A 198 -8.02 22.96 -32.80
CA GLU A 198 -6.91 22.78 -31.85
C GLU A 198 -5.77 23.79 -32.07
N LEU A 199 -5.50 24.17 -33.32
CA LEU A 199 -4.52 25.21 -33.64
C LEU A 199 -4.98 26.60 -33.17
N LEU A 200 -6.28 26.85 -33.11
CA LEU A 200 -6.85 28.17 -32.84
C LEU A 200 -7.28 28.36 -31.38
N THR A 201 -7.70 27.28 -30.71
CA THR A 201 -8.25 27.33 -29.36
C THR A 201 -7.26 26.81 -28.34
N LYS A 202 -7.11 27.54 -27.23
CA LYS A 202 -6.39 27.02 -26.06
C LYS A 202 -7.35 26.16 -25.25
N PRO A 203 -6.97 24.93 -24.86
CA PRO A 203 -7.79 24.12 -23.97
C PRO A 203 -8.00 24.87 -22.66
N LYS A 204 -9.24 24.87 -22.16
CA LYS A 204 -9.51 25.33 -20.80
C LYS A 204 -8.90 24.34 -19.83
N GLN A 205 -7.91 24.80 -19.07
CA GLN A 205 -7.23 24.00 -18.06
C GLN A 205 -7.59 24.54 -16.69
N LEU A 206 -7.82 23.63 -15.75
CA LEU A 206 -7.87 23.97 -14.34
C LEU A 206 -6.50 24.49 -13.89
N PRO A 207 -6.44 25.30 -12.82
CA PRO A 207 -5.18 25.78 -12.27
C PRO A 207 -4.17 24.65 -12.02
N GLU A 208 -2.88 24.91 -12.27
CA GLU A 208 -1.80 23.90 -12.15
C GLU A 208 -1.67 23.30 -10.74
N LYS A 209 -2.24 23.95 -9.70
CA LYS A 209 -2.26 23.47 -8.30
C LYS A 209 -2.94 22.10 -8.11
N TYR A 210 -3.71 21.61 -9.08
CA TYR A 210 -4.52 20.38 -8.95
C TYR A 210 -3.84 19.09 -9.45
N PHE A 211 -2.56 19.11 -9.82
CA PHE A 211 -1.79 17.93 -10.27
C PHE A 211 -2.54 17.05 -11.29
N LEU A 212 -3.24 17.68 -12.24
CA LEU A 212 -4.00 16.98 -13.26
C LEU A 212 -3.09 16.60 -14.43
N LEU A 213 -3.26 15.37 -14.94
CA LEU A 213 -2.62 14.97 -16.19
C LEU A 213 -3.14 15.86 -17.34
N PRO A 214 -2.26 16.30 -18.27
CA PRO A 214 -2.68 17.01 -19.46
C PRO A 214 -3.66 16.14 -20.24
N THR A 215 -4.90 16.60 -20.36
CA THR A 215 -5.91 15.92 -21.18
C THR A 215 -6.11 16.68 -22.49
N PRO A 216 -6.34 15.97 -23.61
CA PRO A 216 -6.63 16.62 -24.88
C PRO A 216 -7.93 17.44 -24.77
N PRO A 217 -8.09 18.47 -25.62
CA PRO A 217 -9.35 19.20 -25.70
C PRO A 217 -10.50 18.24 -26.04
N ILE A 218 -11.71 18.60 -25.63
CA ILE A 218 -12.92 17.87 -26.05
C ILE A 218 -13.10 18.06 -27.55
N ILE A 219 -13.44 17.01 -28.30
CA ILE A 219 -13.67 17.12 -29.74
C ILE A 219 -14.79 18.13 -30.06
N LEU A 220 -14.62 18.89 -31.14
CA LEU A 220 -15.48 19.99 -31.55
C LEU A 220 -16.97 19.61 -31.66
N PRO A 221 -17.36 18.50 -32.32
CA PRO A 221 -18.78 18.10 -32.34
C PRO A 221 -19.35 17.89 -30.94
N MET A 222 -18.57 17.29 -30.04
CA MET A 222 -18.97 17.03 -28.66
C MET A 222 -19.07 18.33 -27.86
N GLN A 223 -18.19 19.31 -28.08
CA GLN A 223 -18.28 20.63 -27.46
C GLN A 223 -19.64 21.29 -27.76
N ILE A 224 -20.12 21.20 -29.00
CA ILE A 224 -21.42 21.75 -29.41
C ILE A 224 -22.57 20.98 -28.73
N MET A 225 -22.50 19.65 -28.72
CA MET A 225 -23.48 18.81 -28.01
C MET A 225 -23.55 19.12 -26.51
N LEU A 226 -22.42 19.46 -25.88
CA LEU A 226 -22.36 19.80 -24.46
C LEU A 226 -22.85 21.22 -24.15
N ALA A 227 -22.82 22.15 -25.10
CA ALA A 227 -23.12 23.56 -24.86
C ALA A 227 -24.50 23.83 -24.20
N PRO A 228 -25.60 23.16 -24.58
CA PRO A 228 -26.89 23.29 -23.90
C PRO A 228 -26.83 22.88 -22.42
N LEU A 229 -26.12 21.79 -22.10
CA LEU A 229 -25.95 21.30 -20.73
C LEU A 229 -25.06 22.24 -19.92
N GLN A 230 -23.98 22.76 -20.50
CA GLN A 230 -23.13 23.76 -19.86
C GLN A 230 -23.90 25.04 -19.52
N LYS A 231 -24.72 25.54 -20.47
CA LYS A 231 -25.59 26.70 -20.25
C LYS A 231 -26.58 26.42 -19.12
N ARG A 232 -27.21 25.25 -19.10
CA ARG A 232 -28.15 24.84 -18.05
C ARG A 232 -27.48 24.73 -16.68
N PHE A 233 -26.31 24.09 -16.61
CA PHE A 233 -25.53 23.97 -15.38
C PHE A 233 -25.20 25.35 -14.82
N LYS A 234 -24.64 26.24 -15.64
CA LYS A 234 -24.33 27.62 -15.23
C LYS A 234 -25.58 28.38 -14.81
N TYR A 235 -26.68 28.26 -15.55
CA TYR A 235 -27.93 28.93 -15.20
C TYR A 235 -28.43 28.54 -13.80
N HIS A 236 -28.42 27.25 -13.45
CA HIS A 236 -28.97 26.76 -12.18
C HIS A 236 -27.99 26.82 -11.01
N PHE A 237 -26.72 26.54 -11.25
CA PHE A 237 -25.73 26.31 -10.20
C PHE A 237 -24.65 27.40 -10.14
N THR A 238 -24.87 28.56 -10.77
CA THR A 238 -24.01 29.73 -10.57
C THR A 238 -24.86 30.99 -10.35
N GLY A 239 -24.25 32.03 -9.76
CA GLY A 239 -24.93 33.28 -9.45
C GLY A 239 -25.97 33.15 -8.34
N ASN A 240 -27.03 33.96 -8.41
CA ASN A 240 -27.98 34.18 -7.30
C ASN A 240 -29.27 33.32 -7.40
N ARG A 241 -29.22 32.14 -8.04
CA ARG A 241 -30.40 31.27 -8.13
C ARG A 241 -30.64 30.52 -6.81
N GLN A 242 -31.90 30.23 -6.53
CA GLN A 242 -32.30 29.38 -5.40
C GLN A 242 -31.77 27.95 -5.49
N THR A 243 -31.39 27.50 -6.70
CA THR A 243 -30.75 26.21 -6.94
C THR A 243 -29.25 26.21 -6.69
N ASN A 244 -28.63 27.39 -6.46
CA ASN A 244 -27.22 27.52 -6.13
C ASN A 244 -27.06 27.66 -4.61
N VAL A 245 -27.06 26.53 -3.91
CA VAL A 245 -27.01 26.46 -2.45
C VAL A 245 -25.77 25.70 -1.99
N LEU A 246 -24.89 26.37 -1.25
CA LEU A 246 -23.63 25.79 -0.77
C LEU A 246 -23.83 24.55 0.12
N SER A 247 -24.92 24.48 0.87
CA SER A 247 -25.26 23.33 1.71
C SER A 247 -25.89 22.16 0.96
N LYS A 248 -26.07 22.28 -0.36
CA LYS A 248 -26.73 21.28 -1.20
C LYS A 248 -25.90 20.87 -2.43
N PRO A 249 -24.65 20.42 -2.25
CA PRO A 249 -23.83 19.98 -3.36
C PRO A 249 -24.41 18.77 -4.10
N GLU A 250 -25.21 17.93 -3.41
CA GLU A 250 -25.89 16.78 -3.99
C GLU A 250 -26.75 17.13 -5.21
N TRP A 251 -27.25 18.37 -5.30
CA TRP A 251 -28.12 18.81 -6.40
C TRP A 251 -27.39 18.84 -7.74
N TYR A 252 -26.21 19.47 -7.81
CA TYR A 252 -25.48 19.55 -9.07
C TYR A 252 -24.73 18.24 -9.37
N LEU A 253 -24.27 17.52 -8.34
CA LEU A 253 -23.60 16.23 -8.49
C LEU A 253 -24.56 15.19 -9.08
N THR A 254 -25.74 15.03 -8.49
CA THR A 254 -26.77 14.10 -8.97
C THR A 254 -27.27 14.51 -10.37
N GLN A 255 -27.40 15.81 -10.63
CA GLN A 255 -27.84 16.30 -11.94
C GLN A 255 -26.84 15.91 -13.04
N VAL A 256 -25.55 15.98 -12.77
CA VAL A 256 -24.50 15.55 -13.72
C VAL A 256 -24.50 14.04 -13.91
N LEU A 257 -24.62 13.23 -12.84
CA LEU A 257 -24.75 11.78 -12.96
C LEU A 257 -25.96 11.38 -13.81
N MET A 258 -27.11 12.03 -13.58
CA MET A 258 -28.31 11.81 -14.38
C MET A 258 -28.09 12.19 -15.85
N TRP A 259 -27.39 13.29 -16.14
CA TRP A 259 -27.03 13.62 -17.52
C TRP A 259 -26.10 12.59 -18.13
N ILE A 260 -25.08 12.12 -17.42
CA ILE A 260 -24.20 11.05 -17.92
C ILE A 260 -25.05 9.82 -18.26
N GLY A 261 -25.84 9.32 -17.30
CA GLY A 261 -26.71 8.15 -17.47
C GLY A 261 -27.71 8.27 -18.62
N ASN A 262 -28.39 9.41 -18.75
CA ASN A 262 -29.42 9.60 -19.78
C ASN A 262 -28.87 9.59 -21.22
N HIS A 263 -27.59 9.92 -21.42
CA HIS A 263 -26.99 10.03 -22.75
C HIS A 263 -26.14 8.82 -23.14
N VAL A 264 -25.83 7.89 -22.23
CA VAL A 264 -24.94 6.73 -22.49
C VAL A 264 -25.34 5.96 -23.74
N SER A 265 -26.60 5.52 -23.84
CA SER A 265 -27.03 4.66 -24.95
C SER A 265 -26.91 5.35 -26.31
N PHE A 266 -27.25 6.64 -26.39
CA PHE A 266 -27.09 7.39 -27.63
C PHE A 266 -25.62 7.57 -28.01
N LEU A 267 -24.75 7.85 -27.03
CA LEU A 267 -23.32 8.01 -27.28
C LEU A 267 -22.69 6.70 -27.76
N GLU A 268 -23.08 5.56 -27.18
CA GLU A 268 -22.58 4.24 -27.57
C GLU A 268 -23.16 3.77 -28.91
N ASP A 269 -24.47 3.92 -29.13
CA ASP A 269 -25.15 3.35 -30.30
C ASP A 269 -25.05 4.24 -31.55
N LYS A 270 -24.91 5.56 -31.38
CA LYS A 270 -24.97 6.54 -32.48
C LYS A 270 -23.69 7.33 -32.68
N VAL A 271 -22.98 7.72 -31.62
CA VAL A 271 -21.78 8.57 -31.74
C VAL A 271 -20.50 7.75 -31.87
N GLN A 272 -20.32 6.72 -31.06
CA GLN A 272 -19.12 5.87 -31.09
C GLN A 272 -18.85 5.25 -32.48
N PRO A 273 -19.86 4.73 -33.22
CA PRO A 273 -19.62 4.18 -34.56
C PRO A 273 -19.09 5.22 -35.56
N ILE A 274 -19.47 6.50 -35.40
CA ILE A 274 -18.98 7.59 -36.25
C ILE A 274 -17.49 7.84 -35.96
N LEU A 275 -17.09 7.85 -34.68
CA LEU A 275 -15.69 7.98 -34.27
C LEU A 275 -14.84 6.79 -34.72
N ASP A 276 -15.37 5.58 -34.61
CA ASP A 276 -14.69 4.35 -35.03
C ASP A 276 -14.45 4.37 -36.55
N LYS A 277 -15.46 4.79 -37.33
CA LYS A 277 -15.35 4.96 -38.79
C LYS A 277 -14.35 6.06 -39.18
N ALA A 278 -14.22 7.10 -38.36
CA ALA A 278 -13.21 8.15 -38.53
C ALA A 278 -11.81 7.71 -38.07
N GLY A 279 -11.64 6.50 -37.49
CA GLY A 279 -10.36 5.99 -37.01
C GLY A 279 -9.84 6.70 -35.75
N THR A 280 -10.72 7.33 -34.96
CA THR A 280 -10.34 8.06 -33.75
C THR A 280 -10.30 7.10 -32.55
N SER A 281 -9.29 7.21 -31.67
CA SER A 281 -9.18 6.40 -30.44
C SER A 281 -10.04 6.91 -29.26
N VAL A 282 -10.88 7.92 -29.52
CA VAL A 282 -11.68 8.60 -28.50
C VAL A 282 -12.91 7.77 -28.15
N ASN A 283 -13.16 7.64 -26.85
CA ASN A 283 -14.38 7.04 -26.34
C ASN A 283 -15.42 8.13 -26.07
N ALA A 284 -16.52 8.14 -26.84
CA ALA A 284 -17.56 9.17 -26.78
C ALA A 284 -18.16 9.31 -25.38
N ARG A 285 -18.44 8.17 -24.70
CA ARG A 285 -19.04 8.13 -23.36
C ARG A 285 -18.10 8.75 -22.33
N LEU A 286 -16.83 8.35 -22.32
CA LEU A 286 -15.85 8.87 -21.37
C LEU A 286 -15.56 10.34 -21.60
N GLU A 287 -15.47 10.77 -22.86
CA GLU A 287 -15.22 12.16 -23.21
C GLU A 287 -16.38 13.08 -22.81
N PHE A 288 -17.62 12.66 -23.09
CA PHE A 288 -18.82 13.37 -22.65
C PHE A 288 -18.89 13.47 -21.13
N SER A 289 -18.63 12.36 -20.44
CA SER A 289 -18.60 12.30 -18.96
C SER A 289 -17.54 13.24 -18.40
N ARG A 290 -16.32 13.22 -18.97
CA ARG A 290 -15.20 14.09 -18.58
C ARG A 290 -15.58 15.56 -18.70
N ALA A 291 -16.24 15.96 -19.78
CA ALA A 291 -16.64 17.35 -19.95
C ALA A 291 -17.68 17.81 -18.91
N LEU A 292 -18.61 16.94 -18.52
CA LEU A 292 -19.57 17.26 -17.47
C LEU A 292 -18.91 17.30 -16.09
N VAL A 293 -17.96 16.41 -15.81
CA VAL A 293 -17.14 16.45 -14.59
C VAL A 293 -16.35 17.76 -14.51
N MET A 294 -15.79 18.26 -15.62
CA MET A 294 -15.09 19.55 -15.63
C MET A 294 -15.96 20.73 -15.15
N LEU A 295 -17.28 20.71 -15.38
CA LEU A 295 -18.19 21.73 -14.84
C LEU A 295 -18.29 21.68 -13.31
N ILE A 296 -18.28 20.46 -12.75
CA ILE A 296 -18.22 20.25 -11.30
C ILE A 296 -16.90 20.78 -10.77
N LEU A 297 -15.78 20.46 -11.43
CA LEU A 297 -14.47 20.90 -10.99
C LEU A 297 -14.35 22.43 -10.96
N GLU A 298 -14.82 23.12 -12.00
CA GLU A 298 -14.89 24.59 -12.04
C GLU A 298 -15.75 25.15 -10.89
N LYS A 299 -16.87 24.50 -10.56
CA LYS A 299 -17.75 24.91 -9.46
C LYS A 299 -17.10 24.68 -8.09
N LEU A 300 -16.49 23.52 -7.87
CA LEU A 300 -15.83 23.17 -6.62
C LEU A 300 -14.65 24.09 -6.30
N ASP A 301 -13.82 24.43 -7.30
CA ASP A 301 -12.70 25.38 -7.15
C ASP A 301 -13.19 26.75 -6.64
N ALA A 302 -14.39 27.18 -7.06
CA ALA A 302 -14.99 28.43 -6.60
C ALA A 302 -15.67 28.32 -5.22
N GLU A 303 -16.26 27.16 -4.87
CA GLU A 303 -17.09 27.00 -3.67
C GLU A 303 -16.33 26.57 -2.42
N ILE A 304 -15.37 25.64 -2.54
CA ILE A 304 -14.64 25.09 -1.39
C ILE A 304 -14.01 26.19 -0.52
N PRO A 305 -13.36 27.24 -1.08
CA PRO A 305 -12.81 28.34 -0.28
C PRO A 305 -13.82 29.01 0.67
N CYS A 306 -15.10 29.08 0.28
CA CYS A 306 -16.15 29.68 1.11
C CYS A 306 -16.60 28.76 2.26
N MET A 307 -16.31 27.46 2.17
CA MET A 307 -16.78 26.43 3.09
C MET A 307 -15.72 26.00 4.09
N LEU A 308 -14.48 26.46 3.93
CA LEU A 308 -13.36 26.03 4.76
C LEU A 308 -13.56 26.29 6.26
N TYR A 309 -14.40 27.23 6.68
CA TYR A 309 -14.56 27.56 8.10
C TYR A 309 -15.77 26.89 8.78
N ASP A 310 -16.60 26.15 8.05
CA ASP A 310 -17.74 25.41 8.59
C ASP A 310 -17.48 23.89 8.49
N ASP A 311 -17.22 23.27 9.64
CA ASP A 311 -16.91 21.83 9.72
C ASP A 311 -18.02 20.96 9.14
N ASN A 312 -19.29 21.27 9.43
CA ASN A 312 -20.42 20.44 9.02
C ASN A 312 -20.67 20.55 7.52
N LEU A 313 -20.60 21.79 7.00
CA LEU A 313 -20.80 22.07 5.59
C LEU A 313 -19.70 21.43 4.74
N PHE A 314 -18.45 21.53 5.19
CA PHE A 314 -17.30 20.92 4.52
C PHE A 314 -17.37 19.39 4.56
N CYS A 315 -17.69 18.77 5.71
CA CYS A 315 -17.90 17.33 5.79
C CYS A 315 -19.00 16.83 4.86
N HIS A 316 -20.15 17.49 4.87
CA HIS A 316 -21.26 17.14 3.97
C HIS A 316 -20.83 17.19 2.51
N LEU A 317 -20.07 18.22 2.10
CA LEU A 317 -19.51 18.30 0.76
C LEU A 317 -18.58 17.13 0.44
N VAL A 318 -17.66 16.79 1.35
CA VAL A 318 -16.75 15.65 1.15
C VAL A 318 -17.53 14.35 1.02
N ASP A 319 -18.56 14.13 1.85
CA ASP A 319 -19.40 12.94 1.80
C ASP A 319 -20.12 12.81 0.46
N GLU A 320 -20.73 13.90 -0.01
CA GLU A 320 -21.41 13.94 -1.30
C GLU A 320 -20.44 13.76 -2.49
N ILE A 321 -19.21 14.32 -2.41
CA ILE A 321 -18.16 14.06 -3.40
C ILE A 321 -17.78 12.58 -3.41
N LEU A 322 -17.57 11.96 -2.24
CA LEU A 322 -17.18 10.54 -2.16
C LEU A 322 -18.30 9.61 -2.68
N LEU A 323 -19.56 9.96 -2.45
CA LEU A 323 -20.72 9.26 -3.01
C LEU A 323 -20.76 9.41 -4.53
N PHE A 324 -20.63 10.64 -5.03
CA PHE A 324 -20.57 10.94 -6.47
C PHE A 324 -19.45 10.16 -7.16
N GLU A 325 -18.24 10.15 -6.60
CA GLU A 325 -17.09 9.45 -7.16
C GLU A 325 -17.30 7.93 -7.24
N ARG A 326 -17.93 7.34 -6.20
CA ARG A 326 -18.27 5.91 -6.17
C ARG A 326 -19.26 5.54 -7.26
N GLU A 327 -20.28 6.37 -7.47
CA GLU A 327 -21.27 6.15 -8.54
C GLU A 327 -20.67 6.37 -9.93
N LEU A 328 -19.89 7.44 -10.10
CA LEU A 328 -19.21 7.79 -11.35
C LEU A 328 -18.28 6.67 -11.83
N HIS A 329 -17.48 6.09 -10.93
CA HIS A 329 -16.58 4.99 -11.28
C HIS A 329 -17.30 3.65 -11.34
N GLY A 330 -18.16 3.34 -10.36
CA GLY A 330 -18.80 2.03 -10.23
C GLY A 330 -19.94 1.78 -11.23
N ILE A 331 -20.81 2.75 -11.43
CA ILE A 331 -22.00 2.62 -12.31
C ILE A 331 -21.68 3.13 -13.71
N HIS A 332 -21.03 4.30 -13.80
CA HIS A 332 -20.75 4.93 -15.09
C HIS A 332 -19.37 4.55 -15.66
N GLY A 333 -18.58 3.70 -15.02
CA GLY A 333 -17.32 3.19 -15.58
C GLY A 333 -16.35 4.31 -16.02
N TYR A 334 -16.29 5.41 -15.26
CA TYR A 334 -15.32 6.48 -15.46
C TYR A 334 -13.93 6.00 -15.04
N LEU A 335 -12.89 6.52 -15.70
CA LEU A 335 -11.51 6.06 -15.49
C LEU A 335 -10.80 6.92 -14.44
N SER A 336 -10.08 6.28 -13.52
CA SER A 336 -9.28 6.97 -12.49
C SER A 336 -8.10 7.77 -13.06
N SER A 337 -7.74 7.57 -14.33
CA SER A 337 -6.73 8.36 -15.04
C SER A 337 -7.24 9.73 -15.50
N LEU A 338 -8.54 9.98 -15.41
CA LEU A 338 -9.18 11.23 -15.83
C LEU A 338 -9.36 12.19 -14.64
N PRO A 339 -9.50 13.50 -14.89
CA PRO A 339 -9.80 14.48 -13.85
C PRO A 339 -11.05 14.10 -13.05
N SER A 340 -10.96 14.23 -11.72
CA SER A 340 -12.02 13.89 -10.77
C SER A 340 -12.06 14.88 -9.61
N CYS A 341 -13.15 14.91 -8.85
CA CYS A 341 -13.34 15.84 -7.74
C CYS A 341 -12.32 15.60 -6.61
N LEU A 342 -11.80 14.38 -6.50
CA LEU A 342 -10.76 14.03 -5.53
C LEU A 342 -9.44 14.77 -5.79
N HIS A 343 -9.16 15.18 -7.02
CA HIS A 343 -7.98 16.00 -7.33
C HIS A 343 -8.07 17.39 -6.69
N ILE A 344 -9.29 17.94 -6.61
CA ILE A 344 -9.52 19.22 -5.93
C ILE A 344 -9.34 19.04 -4.43
N LEU A 345 -9.97 18.03 -3.83
CA LEU A 345 -9.82 17.74 -2.39
C LEU A 345 -8.38 17.38 -1.99
N SER A 346 -7.54 16.98 -2.96
CA SER A 346 -6.12 16.65 -2.75
C SER A 346 -5.19 17.87 -2.82
N GLU A 347 -5.72 19.06 -3.16
CA GLU A 347 -4.98 20.32 -3.04
C GLU A 347 -4.62 20.56 -1.56
N GLU A 348 -3.42 21.09 -1.30
CA GLU A 348 -2.84 21.15 0.04
C GLU A 348 -3.77 21.80 1.08
N THR A 349 -4.35 22.95 0.77
CA THR A 349 -5.16 23.69 1.76
C THR A 349 -6.46 22.95 2.09
N TYR A 350 -7.11 22.38 1.07
CA TYR A 350 -8.37 21.67 1.25
C TYR A 350 -8.15 20.31 1.91
N PHE A 351 -7.05 19.64 1.55
CA PHE A 351 -6.67 18.36 2.12
C PHE A 351 -6.31 18.47 3.60
N GLN A 352 -5.52 19.45 4.00
CA GLN A 352 -5.20 19.69 5.41
C GLN A 352 -6.46 19.99 6.23
N ARG A 353 -7.39 20.74 5.64
CA ARG A 353 -8.68 21.00 6.29
C ARG A 353 -9.47 19.70 6.47
N TRP A 354 -9.52 18.85 5.45
CA TRP A 354 -10.17 17.55 5.55
C TRP A 354 -9.55 16.68 6.65
N LEU A 355 -8.23 16.52 6.69
CA LEU A 355 -7.55 15.79 7.77
C LEU A 355 -7.89 16.33 9.17
N THR A 356 -7.91 17.65 9.32
CA THR A 356 -8.21 18.30 10.59
C THR A 356 -9.64 17.99 11.06
N VAL A 357 -10.61 18.11 10.16
CA VAL A 357 -12.01 17.86 10.47
C VAL A 357 -12.26 16.36 10.72
N GLU A 358 -11.65 15.49 9.92
CA GLU A 358 -11.73 14.04 10.10
C GLU A 358 -11.17 13.61 11.47
N ARG A 359 -9.99 14.13 11.85
CA ARG A 359 -9.39 13.91 13.19
C ARG A 359 -10.35 14.36 14.29
N LYS A 360 -10.91 15.56 14.17
CA LYS A 360 -11.84 16.11 15.18
C LYS A 360 -13.05 15.21 15.39
N PHE A 361 -13.73 14.77 14.32
CA PHE A 361 -14.90 13.92 14.45
C PHE A 361 -14.56 12.51 14.92
N ALA A 362 -13.42 11.95 14.49
CA ALA A 362 -12.94 10.67 14.97
C ALA A 362 -12.70 10.68 16.50
N LEU A 363 -12.05 11.73 17.01
CA LEU A 363 -11.83 11.90 18.46
C LEU A 363 -13.15 12.07 19.23
N GLN A 364 -14.09 12.86 18.72
CA GLN A 364 -15.42 12.99 19.34
C GLN A 364 -16.18 11.66 19.37
N LYS A 365 -16.12 10.88 18.29
CA LYS A 365 -16.72 9.55 18.24
C LYS A 365 -16.06 8.59 19.23
N MET A 366 -14.74 8.69 19.39
CA MET A 366 -13.96 7.93 20.35
C MET A 366 -14.33 8.26 21.81
N ASP A 367 -14.53 9.55 22.13
CA ASP A 367 -15.02 9.98 23.45
C ASP A 367 -16.42 9.45 23.72
N SER A 368 -17.32 9.55 22.73
CA SER A 368 -18.69 9.09 22.83
C SER A 368 -18.79 7.58 23.05
N MET A 369 -17.99 6.76 22.35
CA MET A 369 -18.03 5.30 22.51
C MET A 369 -17.51 4.85 23.87
N LEU A 370 -16.44 5.45 24.41
CA LEU A 370 -15.89 5.06 25.71
C LEU A 370 -16.78 5.49 26.89
N SER A 371 -17.60 6.52 26.67
CA SER A 371 -18.58 7.03 27.64
C SER A 371 -19.91 6.25 27.61
N SER A 372 -20.11 5.36 26.64
CA SER A 372 -21.30 4.52 26.53
C SER A 372 -21.39 3.51 27.67
N GLU A 373 -22.59 3.29 28.22
CA GLU A 373 -22.82 2.27 29.25
C GLU A 373 -22.49 0.85 28.75
N ALA A 374 -22.68 0.61 27.45
CA ALA A 374 -22.42 -0.69 26.81
C ALA A 374 -20.96 -0.88 26.36
N ALA A 375 -20.10 0.14 26.50
CA ALA A 375 -18.75 0.17 25.91
C ALA A 375 -17.91 -1.09 26.17
N TRP A 376 -18.03 -1.65 27.37
CA TRP A 376 -17.21 -2.78 27.85
C TRP A 376 -17.93 -4.12 27.76
N VAL A 377 -19.18 -4.14 27.32
CA VAL A 377 -19.97 -5.36 27.16
C VAL A 377 -19.68 -5.95 25.78
N SER A 378 -19.57 -7.27 25.71
CA SER A 378 -19.44 -7.94 24.42
C SER A 378 -20.71 -7.73 23.59
N GLN A 379 -20.52 -7.35 22.33
CA GLN A 379 -21.60 -7.14 21.37
C GLN A 379 -22.36 -8.44 21.06
N TYR A 380 -21.68 -9.58 21.14
CA TYR A 380 -22.20 -10.90 20.73
C TYR A 380 -22.47 -11.83 21.92
N LYS A 381 -22.65 -11.26 23.12
CA LYS A 381 -22.83 -12.01 24.39
C LYS A 381 -23.94 -13.07 24.35
N ASP A 382 -24.97 -12.88 23.52
CA ASP A 382 -26.10 -13.80 23.39
C ASP A 382 -25.93 -14.86 22.27
N ILE A 383 -24.77 -14.89 21.59
CA ILE A 383 -24.47 -15.79 20.47
C ILE A 383 -23.20 -16.59 20.80
N THR A 384 -23.38 -17.73 21.47
CA THR A 384 -22.29 -18.55 22.03
C THR A 384 -21.29 -19.09 21.01
N ASP A 385 -21.69 -19.22 19.75
CA ASP A 385 -20.88 -19.81 18.68
C ASP A 385 -20.10 -18.75 17.86
N VAL A 386 -20.26 -17.45 18.18
CA VAL A 386 -19.70 -16.34 17.38
C VAL A 386 -18.67 -15.50 18.15
N ASP A 387 -18.74 -15.45 19.48
CA ASP A 387 -17.90 -14.55 20.29
C ASP A 387 -16.63 -15.21 20.87
N GLU A 388 -15.83 -15.87 20.03
CA GLU A 388 -14.57 -16.50 20.47
C GLU A 388 -13.59 -15.48 21.08
N MET A 389 -13.66 -14.21 20.62
CA MET A 389 -12.77 -13.11 20.98
C MET A 389 -13.28 -12.22 22.12
N LYS A 390 -14.54 -12.38 22.56
CA LYS A 390 -15.17 -11.58 23.63
C LYS A 390 -15.00 -10.07 23.44
N VAL A 391 -15.30 -9.61 22.23
CA VAL A 391 -14.97 -8.25 21.76
C VAL A 391 -15.91 -7.22 22.39
N PRO A 392 -15.39 -6.23 23.15
CA PRO A 392 -16.22 -5.16 23.67
C PRO A 392 -16.72 -4.21 22.57
N ASP A 393 -17.93 -3.67 22.76
CA ASP A 393 -18.58 -2.74 21.81
C ASP A 393 -17.70 -1.54 21.42
N CYS A 394 -16.92 -0.99 22.37
CA CYS A 394 -16.03 0.13 22.10
C CYS A 394 -14.91 -0.23 21.11
N ALA A 395 -14.38 -1.46 21.18
CA ALA A 395 -13.30 -1.91 20.30
C ALA A 395 -13.83 -2.16 18.89
N GLU A 396 -15.00 -2.78 18.76
CA GLU A 396 -15.64 -3.01 17.46
C GLU A 396 -16.02 -1.70 16.77
N THR A 397 -16.65 -0.79 17.52
CA THR A 397 -17.04 0.51 17.01
C THR A 397 -15.79 1.33 16.60
N PHE A 398 -14.68 1.19 17.33
CA PHE A 398 -13.40 1.81 16.97
C PHE A 398 -12.82 1.23 15.67
N MET A 399 -12.80 -0.08 15.51
CA MET A 399 -12.34 -0.70 14.26
C MET A 399 -13.23 -0.34 13.07
N THR A 400 -14.55 -0.24 13.29
CA THR A 400 -15.51 0.25 12.28
C THR A 400 -15.22 1.70 11.89
N LEU A 401 -14.91 2.58 12.86
CA LEU A 401 -14.52 3.96 12.58
C LEU A 401 -13.26 4.01 11.70
N LEU A 402 -12.24 3.19 12.00
CA LEU A 402 -11.04 3.11 11.18
C LEU A 402 -11.33 2.60 9.77
N LEU A 403 -12.21 1.61 9.61
CA LEU A 403 -12.65 1.14 8.28
C LEU A 403 -13.35 2.24 7.47
N VAL A 404 -14.23 3.01 8.12
CA VAL A 404 -14.89 4.16 7.48
C VAL A 404 -13.85 5.17 7.02
N ILE A 405 -12.85 5.50 7.84
CA ILE A 405 -11.75 6.39 7.44
C ILE A 405 -10.98 5.78 6.25
N THR A 406 -10.65 4.48 6.27
CA THR A 406 -9.99 3.79 5.14
C THR A 406 -10.78 3.94 3.85
N ASP A 407 -12.10 3.76 3.88
CA ASP A 407 -12.97 3.87 2.70
C ASP A 407 -12.95 5.28 2.07
N ARG A 408 -12.75 6.31 2.90
CA ARG A 408 -12.75 7.71 2.49
C ARG A 408 -11.49 8.11 1.73
N TYR A 409 -10.32 7.57 2.08
CA TYR A 409 -9.06 7.96 1.43
C TYR A 409 -8.49 6.93 0.45
N LYS A 410 -8.99 5.68 0.44
CA LYS A 410 -8.41 4.61 -0.40
C LYS A 410 -8.40 4.93 -1.90
N HIS A 411 -9.37 5.73 -2.36
CA HIS A 411 -9.52 6.11 -3.77
C HIS A 411 -8.82 7.43 -4.14
N LEU A 412 -8.11 8.08 -3.22
CA LEU A 412 -7.41 9.32 -3.56
C LEU A 412 -6.42 9.10 -4.73
N PRO A 413 -6.29 10.07 -5.64
CA PRO A 413 -5.43 9.91 -6.82
C PRO A 413 -3.94 9.95 -6.45
N ILE A 414 -3.57 10.66 -5.38
CA ILE A 414 -2.18 10.91 -5.01
C ILE A 414 -1.76 10.01 -3.84
N ALA A 415 -0.69 9.23 -4.03
CA ALA A 415 -0.18 8.30 -3.01
C ALA A 415 0.25 9.01 -1.71
N THR A 416 0.93 10.15 -1.82
CA THR A 416 1.34 10.97 -0.66
C THR A 416 0.14 11.37 0.21
N ARG A 417 -1.01 11.67 -0.39
CA ARG A 417 -2.25 12.00 0.34
C ARG A 417 -2.80 10.79 1.08
N LYS A 418 -2.74 9.60 0.49
CA LYS A 418 -3.11 8.36 1.19
C LYS A 418 -2.20 8.10 2.40
N LEU A 419 -0.89 8.32 2.26
CA LEU A 419 0.07 8.18 3.36
C LEU A 419 -0.23 9.14 4.51
N GLN A 420 -0.57 10.41 4.22
CA GLN A 420 -0.95 11.36 5.26
C GLN A 420 -2.23 10.94 6.02
N PHE A 421 -3.21 10.34 5.34
CA PHE A 421 -4.37 9.75 6.00
C PHE A 421 -4.04 8.48 6.81
N LEU A 422 -3.11 7.67 6.32
CA LEU A 422 -2.60 6.51 7.06
C LEU A 422 -1.93 6.95 8.37
N GLU A 423 -1.16 8.05 8.36
CA GLU A 423 -0.60 8.61 9.59
C GLU A 423 -1.69 9.07 10.57
N LEU A 424 -2.77 9.69 10.09
CA LEU A 424 -3.93 9.99 10.94
C LEU A 424 -4.54 8.71 11.55
N GLN A 425 -4.66 7.63 10.79
CA GLN A 425 -5.17 6.35 11.32
C GLN A 425 -4.26 5.78 12.42
N LYS A 426 -2.93 5.84 12.23
CA LYS A 426 -1.96 5.40 13.25
C LYS A 426 -2.06 6.24 14.52
N GLU A 427 -2.16 7.57 14.39
CA GLU A 427 -2.39 8.47 15.52
C GLU A 427 -3.68 8.11 16.28
N LEU A 428 -4.78 7.82 15.58
CA LEU A 428 -6.04 7.43 16.23
C LEU A 428 -5.94 6.10 16.97
N VAL A 429 -5.17 5.13 16.45
CA VAL A 429 -4.86 3.87 17.16
C VAL A 429 -4.05 4.14 18.42
N ASP A 430 -3.05 5.03 18.33
CA ASP A 430 -2.21 5.44 19.46
C ASP A 430 -3.04 6.12 20.56
N ASP A 431 -3.89 7.08 20.17
CA ASP A 431 -4.81 7.79 21.06
C ASP A 431 -5.78 6.83 21.75
N PHE A 432 -6.35 5.87 21.01
CA PHE A 432 -7.25 4.87 21.59
C PHE A 432 -6.50 3.97 22.59
N ARG A 433 -5.29 3.50 22.25
CA ARG A 433 -4.45 2.73 23.17
C ARG A 433 -4.14 3.50 24.45
N ILE A 434 -3.80 4.79 24.34
CA ILE A 434 -3.52 5.64 25.51
C ILE A 434 -4.77 5.72 26.41
N ARG A 435 -5.95 5.92 25.84
CA ARG A 435 -7.22 5.95 26.59
C ARG A 435 -7.53 4.60 27.24
N LEU A 436 -7.37 3.48 26.53
CA LEU A 436 -7.50 2.14 27.11
C LEU A 436 -6.54 1.96 28.30
N THR A 437 -5.30 2.45 28.17
CA THR A 437 -4.30 2.42 29.24
C THR A 437 -4.72 3.27 30.44
N GLN A 438 -5.31 4.44 30.21
CA GLN A 438 -5.82 5.30 31.29
C GLN A 438 -6.94 4.62 32.06
N VAL A 439 -7.94 4.09 31.35
CA VAL A 439 -9.07 3.35 31.97
C VAL A 439 -8.56 2.10 32.71
N MET A 440 -7.63 1.36 32.12
CA MET A 440 -7.03 0.19 32.77
C MET A 440 -6.30 0.57 34.07
N LYS A 441 -5.63 1.74 34.09
CA LYS A 441 -4.93 2.23 35.29
C LYS A 441 -5.88 2.50 36.45
N GLU A 442 -7.11 2.95 36.19
CA GLU A 442 -8.16 3.12 37.21
C GLU A 442 -8.53 1.79 37.87
N GLU A 443 -8.50 0.71 37.10
CA GLU A 443 -8.86 -0.66 37.53
C GLU A 443 -7.67 -1.47 38.08
N THR A 444 -6.47 -0.89 38.19
CA THR A 444 -5.23 -1.63 38.54
C THR A 444 -5.32 -2.36 39.88
N ARG A 445 -6.12 -1.85 40.83
CA ARG A 445 -6.31 -2.48 42.15
C ARG A 445 -7.16 -3.75 42.10
N THR A 446 -7.95 -3.92 41.04
CA THR A 446 -8.89 -5.02 40.85
C THR A 446 -8.65 -5.65 39.47
N PRO A 447 -7.51 -6.31 39.24
CA PRO A 447 -7.12 -6.79 37.92
C PRO A 447 -8.01 -7.94 37.40
N LEU A 448 -8.87 -8.48 38.24
CA LEU A 448 -9.87 -9.52 37.91
C LEU A 448 -11.28 -8.95 37.68
N ALA A 449 -11.43 -7.63 37.75
CA ALA A 449 -12.71 -6.98 37.49
C ALA A 449 -13.10 -7.15 36.03
N PHE A 450 -14.41 -7.23 35.78
CA PHE A 450 -14.98 -7.39 34.44
C PHE A 450 -14.40 -6.37 33.45
N ARG A 451 -14.30 -5.09 33.85
CA ARG A 451 -13.80 -4.02 32.99
C ARG A 451 -12.32 -4.18 32.62
N TYR A 452 -11.50 -4.67 33.55
CA TYR A 452 -10.09 -4.96 33.28
C TYR A 452 -9.93 -6.05 32.22
N CYS A 453 -10.69 -7.14 32.35
CA CYS A 453 -10.72 -8.23 31.37
C CYS A 453 -11.26 -7.77 30.02
N ALA A 454 -12.30 -6.93 30.00
CA ALA A 454 -12.85 -6.36 28.77
C ALA A 454 -11.81 -5.50 28.04
N ILE A 455 -11.06 -4.65 28.76
CA ILE A 455 -9.97 -3.85 28.16
C ILE A 455 -8.90 -4.78 27.57
N LEU A 456 -8.55 -5.86 28.26
CA LEU A 456 -7.57 -6.83 27.76
C LEU A 456 -8.05 -7.52 26.47
N ASN A 457 -9.33 -7.91 26.41
CA ASN A 457 -9.94 -8.44 25.19
C ASN A 457 -9.92 -7.41 24.04
N ALA A 458 -10.24 -6.14 24.33
CA ALA A 458 -10.17 -5.05 23.34
C ALA A 458 -8.74 -4.87 22.77
N VAL A 459 -7.72 -4.85 23.64
CA VAL A 459 -6.33 -4.71 23.23
C VAL A 459 -5.91 -5.88 22.34
N ASN A 460 -6.23 -7.12 22.72
CA ASN A 460 -5.93 -8.31 21.93
C ASN A 460 -6.66 -8.30 20.58
N TYR A 461 -7.93 -7.92 20.58
CA TYR A 461 -8.75 -7.84 19.36
C TYR A 461 -8.17 -6.84 18.37
N ILE A 462 -7.90 -5.61 18.81
CA ILE A 462 -7.35 -4.55 17.94
C ILE A 462 -5.99 -4.96 17.38
N ALA A 463 -5.10 -5.53 18.21
CA ALA A 463 -3.81 -6.03 17.74
C ALA A 463 -3.96 -7.12 16.67
N THR A 464 -4.92 -8.03 16.85
CA THR A 464 -5.21 -9.11 15.88
C THR A 464 -5.75 -8.54 14.57
N VAL A 465 -6.75 -7.65 14.62
CA VAL A 465 -7.35 -7.06 13.41
C VAL A 465 -6.35 -6.18 12.65
N LEU A 466 -5.49 -5.43 13.34
CA LEU A 466 -4.43 -4.64 12.69
C LEU A 466 -3.39 -5.54 12.02
N ALA A 467 -3.05 -6.68 12.63
CA ALA A 467 -2.18 -7.67 12.01
C ALA A 467 -2.83 -8.24 10.73
N ASP A 468 -4.12 -8.56 10.75
CA ASP A 468 -4.84 -9.00 9.55
C ASP A 468 -4.92 -7.90 8.48
N TRP A 469 -5.06 -6.64 8.89
CA TRP A 469 -5.10 -5.51 7.96
C TRP A 469 -3.76 -5.25 7.30
N ALA A 470 -2.65 -5.50 7.99
CA ALA A 470 -1.31 -5.38 7.43
C ALA A 470 -1.16 -6.18 6.13
N ASP A 471 -1.82 -7.33 6.05
CA ASP A 471 -1.74 -8.26 4.92
C ASP A 471 -2.71 -7.91 3.77
N ASN A 472 -3.58 -6.89 3.95
CA ASN A 472 -4.47 -6.45 2.89
C ASN A 472 -3.71 -5.72 1.77
N VAL A 473 -4.06 -6.01 0.52
CA VAL A 473 -3.45 -5.43 -0.69
C VAL A 473 -3.32 -3.92 -0.64
N PHE A 474 -4.34 -3.24 -0.11
CA PHE A 474 -4.33 -1.79 0.01
C PHE A 474 -3.21 -1.27 0.93
N PHE A 475 -3.03 -1.86 2.11
CA PHE A 475 -2.01 -1.42 3.06
C PHE A 475 -0.60 -1.84 2.61
N LEU A 476 -0.46 -2.97 1.93
CA LEU A 476 0.79 -3.36 1.26
C LEU A 476 1.19 -2.35 0.15
N GLN A 477 0.21 -1.84 -0.61
CA GLN A 477 0.46 -0.79 -1.60
C GLN A 477 0.90 0.53 -0.95
N LEU A 478 0.35 0.87 0.23
CA LEU A 478 0.80 2.04 0.98
C LEU A 478 2.20 1.85 1.55
N GLN A 479 2.54 0.66 2.04
CA GLN A 479 3.89 0.34 2.48
C GLN A 479 4.90 0.55 1.35
N GLN A 480 4.59 0.03 0.15
CA GLN A 480 5.40 0.25 -1.04
C GLN A 480 5.52 1.76 -1.35
N ALA A 481 4.41 2.49 -1.35
CA ALA A 481 4.43 3.93 -1.62
C ALA A 481 5.27 4.73 -0.61
N ALA A 482 5.26 4.35 0.68
CA ALA A 482 6.09 4.98 1.71
C ALA A 482 7.59 4.74 1.45
N LEU A 483 7.95 3.55 0.99
CA LEU A 483 9.31 3.22 0.58
C LEU A 483 9.73 3.97 -0.68
N GLU A 484 8.83 4.12 -1.67
CA GLU A 484 9.09 4.91 -2.89
C GLU A 484 9.43 6.37 -2.54
N MET A 485 8.78 6.92 -1.52
CA MET A 485 9.04 8.30 -1.06
C MET A 485 10.31 8.42 -0.21
N SER A 486 10.69 7.37 0.52
CA SER A 486 11.85 7.39 1.43
C SER A 486 13.16 7.01 0.71
N ALA A 487 13.07 6.24 -0.38
CA ALA A 487 14.18 5.91 -1.24
C ALA A 487 14.54 7.13 -2.11
N GLU A 488 15.45 7.98 -1.62
CA GLU A 488 16.10 8.96 -2.47
C GLU A 488 16.89 8.22 -3.59
N SER A 489 16.43 8.37 -4.83
CA SER A 489 17.02 7.98 -6.12
C SER A 489 16.49 6.73 -6.84
N ASP A 490 16.36 6.89 -8.16
CA ASP A 490 15.95 6.01 -9.26
C ASP A 490 16.64 4.61 -9.38
N MET A 491 17.29 4.10 -8.32
CA MET A 491 18.11 2.89 -8.41
C MET A 491 17.35 1.57 -8.19
N LEU A 492 16.13 1.60 -7.64
CA LEU A 492 15.38 0.39 -7.31
C LEU A 492 14.15 0.21 -8.21
N SER A 493 14.10 -0.91 -8.92
CA SER A 493 12.90 -1.28 -9.68
C SER A 493 11.71 -1.55 -8.75
N LYS A 494 10.47 -1.31 -9.23
CA LYS A 494 9.23 -1.59 -8.47
C LYS A 494 9.18 -3.01 -7.88
N LEU A 495 9.77 -3.99 -8.58
CA LEU A 495 9.85 -5.38 -8.11
C LEU A 495 10.83 -5.54 -6.93
N GLN A 496 11.96 -4.84 -6.94
CA GLN A 496 12.91 -4.84 -5.82
C GLN A 496 12.33 -4.11 -4.61
N LEU A 497 11.57 -3.04 -4.85
CA LEU A 497 10.91 -2.29 -3.80
C LEU A 497 9.76 -3.07 -3.16
N GLY A 498 8.97 -3.80 -3.94
CA GLY A 498 7.98 -4.74 -3.41
C GLY A 498 8.62 -5.87 -2.59
N LYS A 499 9.82 -6.34 -2.97
CA LYS A 499 10.59 -7.29 -2.16
C LYS A 499 11.10 -6.66 -0.86
N LEU A 500 11.58 -5.42 -0.89
CA LEU A 500 11.97 -4.68 0.31
C LEU A 500 10.77 -4.45 1.23
N ALA A 501 9.62 -4.05 0.70
CA ALA A 501 8.37 -3.94 1.45
C ALA A 501 7.98 -5.27 2.12
N SER A 502 8.12 -6.39 1.42
CA SER A 502 7.86 -7.72 2.01
C SER A 502 8.88 -8.18 3.06
N LEU A 503 10.05 -7.51 3.11
CA LEU A 503 11.12 -7.78 4.09
C LEU A 503 11.08 -6.80 5.27
N GLU A 504 10.42 -5.66 5.10
CA GLU A 504 10.24 -4.63 6.12
C GLU A 504 9.01 -4.89 6.99
N SER A 505 9.02 -4.28 8.18
CA SER A 505 7.89 -4.26 9.09
C SER A 505 6.65 -3.66 8.44
N SER A 506 5.48 -4.24 8.72
CA SER A 506 4.18 -3.74 8.29
C SER A 506 3.96 -2.29 8.73
N VAL A 507 3.10 -1.57 7.99
CA VAL A 507 2.70 -0.19 8.33
C VAL A 507 2.10 -0.07 9.75
N PHE A 508 1.56 -1.14 10.34
CA PHE A 508 0.97 -1.12 11.68
C PHE A 508 1.86 -1.77 12.76
N ASP A 509 3.06 -2.27 12.43
CA ASP A 509 3.86 -3.07 13.37
C ASP A 509 4.22 -2.34 14.65
N GLU A 510 4.55 -1.06 14.60
CA GLU A 510 4.84 -0.28 15.81
C GLU A 510 3.63 -0.21 16.74
N MET A 511 2.44 0.01 16.18
CA MET A 511 1.17 0.09 16.92
C MET A 511 0.81 -1.27 17.52
N ILE A 512 0.96 -2.34 16.75
CA ILE A 512 0.77 -3.72 17.20
C ILE A 512 1.74 -4.03 18.35
N GLN A 513 3.02 -3.70 18.23
CA GLN A 513 4.01 -3.91 19.30
C GLN A 513 3.63 -3.17 20.59
N LEU A 514 3.11 -1.94 20.51
CA LEU A 514 2.68 -1.19 21.67
C LEU A 514 1.43 -1.79 22.34
N LEU A 515 0.48 -2.29 21.55
CA LEU A 515 -0.68 -3.03 22.06
C LEU A 515 -0.27 -4.37 22.70
N GLU A 516 0.65 -5.10 22.07
CA GLU A 516 1.19 -6.37 22.58
C GLU A 516 1.95 -6.20 23.90
N ARG A 517 2.73 -5.13 24.05
CA ARG A 517 3.36 -4.78 25.34
C ARG A 517 2.31 -4.51 26.42
N LEU A 518 1.27 -3.73 26.11
CA LEU A 518 0.18 -3.47 27.04
C LEU A 518 -0.55 -4.77 27.44
N LYS A 519 -0.81 -5.66 26.47
CA LYS A 519 -1.40 -6.97 26.70
C LYS A 519 -0.56 -7.80 27.68
N GLN A 520 0.75 -7.89 27.43
CA GLN A 520 1.66 -8.67 28.27
C GLN A 520 1.76 -8.09 29.70
N ASP A 521 1.84 -6.77 29.84
CA ASP A 521 1.85 -6.10 31.14
C ASP A 521 0.58 -6.39 31.93
N MET A 522 -0.59 -6.34 31.27
CA MET A 522 -1.88 -6.61 31.90
C MET A 522 -2.02 -8.07 32.33
N LEU A 523 -1.66 -9.01 31.45
CA LEU A 523 -1.67 -10.45 31.75
C LEU A 523 -0.76 -10.77 32.93
N THR A 524 0.45 -10.21 32.96
CA THR A 524 1.42 -10.43 34.04
C THR A 524 0.84 -9.96 35.38
N ARG A 525 0.18 -8.79 35.43
CA ARG A 525 -0.49 -8.30 36.64
C ARG A 525 -1.65 -9.19 37.10
N GLN A 526 -2.44 -9.74 36.18
CA GLN A 526 -3.50 -10.70 36.53
C GLN A 526 -2.91 -11.97 37.13
N VAL A 527 -1.86 -12.52 36.51
CA VAL A 527 -1.18 -13.73 36.98
C VAL A 527 -0.59 -13.49 38.36
N ASP A 528 0.17 -12.41 38.56
CA ASP A 528 0.79 -12.09 39.83
C ASP A 528 -0.26 -11.88 40.93
N HIS A 529 -1.39 -11.25 40.62
CA HIS A 529 -2.48 -11.07 41.58
C HIS A 529 -3.07 -12.40 42.04
N VAL A 530 -3.46 -13.27 41.10
CA VAL A 530 -4.01 -14.60 41.41
C VAL A 530 -2.98 -15.46 42.14
N PHE A 531 -1.73 -15.44 41.68
CA PHE A 531 -0.65 -16.19 42.31
C PHE A 531 -0.37 -15.73 43.74
N ASN A 532 -0.44 -14.42 44.02
CA ASN A 532 -0.29 -13.90 45.38
C ASN A 532 -1.43 -14.36 46.30
N GLU A 533 -2.69 -14.34 45.84
CA GLU A 533 -3.81 -14.89 46.62
C GLU A 533 -3.61 -16.39 46.92
N VAL A 534 -3.20 -17.14 45.89
CA VAL A 534 -2.88 -18.58 45.97
C VAL A 534 -1.75 -18.85 46.97
N LYS A 535 -0.68 -18.06 46.91
CA LYS A 535 0.48 -18.15 47.80
C LYS A 535 0.10 -17.89 49.26
N GLU A 536 -0.77 -16.92 49.51
CA GLU A 536 -1.25 -16.60 50.86
C GLU A 536 -2.04 -17.77 51.48
N VAL A 537 -2.98 -18.35 50.74
CA VAL A 537 -3.75 -19.51 51.25
C VAL A 537 -2.91 -20.79 51.32
N ALA A 538 -1.91 -20.94 50.46
CA ALA A 538 -1.00 -22.09 50.44
C ALA A 538 -0.04 -22.15 51.64
N LYS A 539 0.06 -21.09 52.47
CA LYS A 539 0.86 -21.11 53.71
C LYS A 539 0.47 -22.24 54.66
N ILE A 540 -0.80 -22.66 54.63
CA ILE A 540 -1.30 -23.77 55.45
C ILE A 540 -0.74 -25.10 54.93
N TYR A 541 -0.80 -25.32 53.61
CA TYR A 541 -0.24 -26.51 52.95
C TYR A 541 1.28 -26.61 53.13
N LYS A 542 1.99 -25.48 53.12
CA LYS A 542 3.43 -25.43 53.41
C LYS A 542 3.80 -25.99 54.80
N ARG A 543 2.90 -25.85 55.78
CA ARG A 543 3.10 -26.30 57.18
C ARG A 543 2.55 -27.71 57.44
N GLU A 544 2.15 -28.43 56.39
CA GLU A 544 1.69 -29.82 56.52
C GLU A 544 2.78 -30.69 57.14
N ARG A 545 2.38 -31.66 57.96
CA ARG A 545 3.33 -32.48 58.72
C ARG A 545 3.81 -33.68 57.91
N TRP A 546 4.53 -33.40 56.81
CA TRP A 546 5.00 -34.37 55.83
C TRP A 546 5.79 -35.57 56.39
N LEU A 547 6.45 -35.42 57.54
CA LEU A 547 7.20 -36.48 58.22
C LEU A 547 6.35 -37.42 59.09
N SER A 548 5.16 -37.00 59.49
CA SER A 548 4.29 -37.76 60.40
C SER A 548 3.07 -38.35 59.71
N LEU A 549 3.03 -38.30 58.36
CA LEU A 549 1.93 -38.89 57.61
C LEU A 549 2.06 -40.42 57.59
N PRO A 550 0.94 -41.17 57.75
CA PRO A 550 0.98 -42.63 57.75
C PRO A 550 1.43 -43.16 56.40
N SER A 551 2.06 -44.33 56.39
CA SER A 551 2.44 -45.00 55.15
C SER A 551 1.21 -45.44 54.35
N GLN A 552 1.37 -45.64 53.04
CA GLN A 552 0.27 -46.08 52.17
C GLN A 552 -0.32 -47.44 52.60
N ALA A 553 0.47 -48.30 53.25
CA ALA A 553 0.02 -49.59 53.78
C ALA A 553 -0.89 -49.44 55.02
N GLU A 554 -0.81 -48.32 55.74
CA GLU A 554 -1.59 -48.02 56.94
C GLU A 554 -2.87 -47.22 56.64
N GLN A 555 -3.05 -46.77 55.39
CA GLN A 555 -4.23 -46.03 54.93
C GLN A 555 -5.06 -46.87 53.95
N ALA A 556 -6.33 -47.11 54.26
CA ALA A 556 -7.23 -47.87 53.38
C ALA A 556 -7.61 -47.12 52.09
N VAL A 557 -7.72 -45.78 52.14
CA VAL A 557 -8.03 -44.89 51.00
C VAL A 557 -7.29 -43.57 51.20
N MET A 558 -6.57 -43.10 50.18
CA MET A 558 -5.96 -41.77 50.17
C MET A 558 -6.99 -40.71 49.78
N SER A 559 -6.94 -39.56 50.45
CA SER A 559 -7.79 -38.40 50.18
C SER A 559 -6.95 -37.14 50.04
N LEU A 560 -7.51 -36.08 49.45
CA LEU A 560 -6.84 -34.79 49.35
C LEU A 560 -6.47 -34.26 50.75
N SER A 561 -5.25 -33.76 50.91
CA SER A 561 -4.82 -33.10 52.14
C SER A 561 -5.74 -31.92 52.46
N SER A 562 -6.31 -31.88 53.67
CA SER A 562 -7.22 -30.79 54.07
C SER A 562 -6.55 -29.41 54.01
N SER A 563 -5.24 -29.35 54.19
CA SER A 563 -4.42 -28.15 54.08
C SER A 563 -4.23 -27.66 52.64
N ALA A 564 -4.39 -28.53 51.63
CA ALA A 564 -4.34 -28.20 50.21
C ALA A 564 -5.69 -27.69 49.66
N CYS A 565 -6.81 -27.97 50.34
CA CYS A 565 -8.14 -27.59 49.89
C CYS A 565 -8.27 -26.07 49.62
N PRO A 566 -7.84 -25.14 50.51
CA PRO A 566 -7.95 -23.71 50.24
C PRO A 566 -7.18 -23.27 48.98
N LEU A 567 -5.98 -23.82 48.77
CA LEU A 567 -5.16 -23.58 47.58
C LEU A 567 -5.90 -23.97 46.29
N LEU A 568 -6.42 -25.20 46.24
CA LEU A 568 -7.08 -25.73 45.05
C LEU A 568 -8.43 -25.05 44.77
N LEU A 569 -9.18 -24.69 45.81
CA LEU A 569 -10.43 -23.94 45.67
C LEU A 569 -10.18 -22.54 45.10
N THR A 570 -9.20 -21.82 45.64
CA THR A 570 -8.82 -20.50 45.11
C THR A 570 -8.39 -20.58 43.65
N LEU A 571 -7.55 -21.56 43.28
CA LEU A 571 -7.14 -21.76 41.88
C LEU A 571 -8.35 -22.03 40.96
N ARG A 572 -9.23 -22.97 41.34
CA ARG A 572 -10.43 -23.31 40.57
C ARG A 572 -11.31 -22.09 40.35
N ASP A 573 -11.61 -21.35 41.42
CA ASP A 573 -12.57 -20.25 41.36
C ASP A 573 -12.04 -19.09 40.50
N ARG A 574 -10.73 -18.80 40.58
CA ARG A 574 -10.08 -17.77 39.76
C ARG A 574 -9.94 -18.17 38.30
N LEU A 575 -9.60 -19.43 38.02
CA LEU A 575 -9.56 -19.95 36.65
C LEU A 575 -10.94 -19.89 36.00
N LEU A 576 -11.99 -20.33 36.69
CA LEU A 576 -13.36 -20.27 36.19
C LEU A 576 -13.82 -18.82 35.94
N GLN A 577 -13.51 -17.90 36.86
CA GLN A 577 -13.83 -16.48 36.72
C GLN A 577 -13.19 -15.89 35.45
N LEU A 578 -11.91 -16.15 35.22
CA LEU A 578 -11.18 -15.60 34.07
C LEU A 578 -11.52 -16.30 32.76
N GLU A 579 -11.80 -17.60 32.78
CA GLU A 579 -12.29 -18.34 31.61
C GLU A 579 -13.59 -17.73 31.08
N GLN A 580 -14.48 -17.26 31.97
CA GLN A 580 -15.73 -16.61 31.59
C GLN A 580 -15.54 -15.20 31.04
N GLN A 581 -14.48 -14.48 31.43
CA GLN A 581 -14.30 -13.07 31.06
C GLN A 581 -13.29 -12.83 29.94
N LEU A 582 -12.23 -13.63 29.84
CA LEU A 582 -11.20 -13.50 28.83
C LEU A 582 -11.53 -14.31 27.58
N CYS A 583 -11.08 -13.85 26.42
CA CYS A 583 -11.11 -14.66 25.21
C CYS A 583 -10.20 -15.90 25.35
N TYR A 584 -10.43 -16.93 24.53
CA TYR A 584 -9.72 -18.20 24.65
C TYR A 584 -8.20 -18.04 24.57
N THR A 585 -7.70 -17.23 23.63
CA THR A 585 -6.27 -16.98 23.43
C THR A 585 -5.63 -16.35 24.67
N LEU A 586 -6.26 -15.33 25.25
CA LEU A 586 -5.78 -14.66 26.45
C LEU A 586 -5.83 -15.57 27.68
N PHE A 587 -6.95 -16.27 27.87
CA PHE A 587 -7.10 -17.22 28.96
C PHE A 587 -6.05 -18.33 28.90
N LYS A 588 -5.74 -18.82 27.69
CA LYS A 588 -4.71 -19.83 27.47
C LYS A 588 -3.33 -19.36 27.93
N ILE A 589 -2.94 -18.14 27.57
CA ILE A 589 -1.66 -17.57 27.99
C ILE A 589 -1.65 -17.38 29.52
N PHE A 590 -2.74 -16.84 30.07
CA PHE A 590 -2.90 -16.60 31.50
C PHE A 590 -2.69 -17.88 32.33
N TRP A 591 -3.43 -18.96 32.04
CA TRP A 591 -3.35 -20.14 32.90
C TRP A 591 -2.01 -20.86 32.77
N GLN A 592 -1.34 -20.79 31.60
CA GLN A 592 -0.01 -21.35 31.39
C GLN A 592 1.05 -20.63 32.23
N MET A 593 1.01 -19.30 32.25
CA MET A 593 1.88 -18.48 33.11
C MET A 593 1.61 -18.75 34.59
N LEU A 594 0.34 -18.85 34.98
CA LEU A 594 -0.03 -19.17 36.36
C LEU A 594 0.45 -20.57 36.78
N ALA A 595 0.29 -21.57 35.91
CA ALA A 595 0.75 -22.94 36.16
C ALA A 595 2.27 -23.00 36.40
N GLU A 596 3.05 -22.27 35.59
CA GLU A 596 4.50 -22.18 35.77
C GLU A 596 4.90 -21.54 37.11
N GLN A 597 4.22 -20.46 37.52
CA GLN A 597 4.48 -19.85 38.84
C GLN A 597 4.10 -20.78 40.00
N VAL A 598 2.98 -21.50 39.89
CA VAL A 598 2.54 -22.48 40.89
C VAL A 598 3.49 -23.69 40.96
N ASP A 599 3.99 -24.16 39.81
CA ASP A 599 5.00 -25.23 39.72
C ASP A 599 6.24 -24.88 40.53
N LEU A 600 6.82 -23.72 40.24
CA LEU A 600 8.01 -23.23 40.93
C LEU A 600 7.76 -22.99 42.43
N PHE A 601 6.61 -22.43 42.78
CA PHE A 601 6.26 -22.16 44.17
C PHE A 601 6.16 -23.43 45.02
N ILE A 602 5.38 -24.42 44.58
CA ILE A 602 5.24 -25.66 45.35
C ILE A 602 6.59 -26.38 45.41
N TYR A 603 7.34 -26.41 44.31
CA TYR A 603 8.67 -26.99 44.30
C TYR A 603 9.61 -26.34 45.32
N GLN A 604 9.74 -25.00 45.31
CA GLN A 604 10.70 -24.29 46.17
C GLN A 604 10.23 -24.16 47.62
N GLU A 605 8.97 -23.81 47.84
CA GLU A 605 8.46 -23.39 49.15
C GLU A 605 7.75 -24.52 49.90
N VAL A 606 7.34 -25.60 49.23
CA VAL A 606 6.73 -26.78 49.88
C VAL A 606 7.68 -27.96 49.83
N ILE A 607 8.17 -28.34 48.64
CA ILE A 607 8.99 -29.54 48.49
C ILE A 607 10.39 -29.32 49.07
N LEU A 608 11.15 -28.35 48.58
CA LEU A 608 12.53 -28.12 49.05
C LEU A 608 12.62 -27.63 50.51
N ALA A 609 11.52 -27.11 51.06
CA ALA A 609 11.46 -26.61 52.43
C ALA A 609 11.13 -27.67 53.49
N ASN A 610 10.77 -28.90 53.07
CA ASN A 610 10.30 -29.95 53.97
C ASN A 610 11.07 -31.27 53.74
N HIS A 611 11.04 -32.13 54.75
CA HIS A 611 11.51 -33.51 54.64
C HIS A 611 10.31 -34.46 54.55
N PHE A 612 10.49 -35.59 53.87
CA PHE A 612 9.40 -36.52 53.57
C PHE A 612 9.73 -37.92 54.10
N ASN A 613 8.73 -38.54 54.73
CA ASN A 613 8.71 -40.00 54.90
C ASN A 613 7.99 -40.64 53.69
N GLU A 614 7.91 -41.97 53.63
CA GLU A 614 7.24 -42.67 52.52
C GLU A 614 5.76 -42.25 52.36
N GLY A 615 5.03 -42.13 53.47
CA GLY A 615 3.63 -41.71 53.47
C GLY A 615 3.42 -40.28 52.95
N GLY A 616 4.27 -39.33 53.36
CA GLY A 616 4.22 -37.94 52.94
C GLY A 616 4.62 -37.74 51.48
N ALA A 617 5.61 -38.49 50.98
CA ALA A 617 5.95 -38.48 49.56
C ALA A 617 4.80 -39.02 48.69
N ALA A 618 4.13 -40.08 49.16
CA ALA A 618 2.95 -40.64 48.49
C ALA A 618 1.76 -39.67 48.54
N GLN A 619 1.52 -39.01 49.69
CA GLN A 619 0.45 -38.02 49.84
C GLN A 619 0.67 -36.81 48.93
N LEU A 620 1.89 -36.29 48.85
CA LEU A 620 2.25 -35.23 47.92
C LEU A 620 1.96 -35.66 46.47
N GLN A 621 2.37 -36.88 46.08
CA GLN A 621 2.09 -37.40 44.75
C GLN A 621 0.58 -37.51 44.48
N PHE A 622 -0.21 -37.94 45.47
CA PHE A 622 -1.67 -38.01 45.37
C PHE A 622 -2.29 -36.61 45.18
N ASP A 623 -1.92 -35.65 46.01
CA ASP A 623 -2.42 -34.27 45.94
C ASP A 623 -2.14 -33.65 44.55
N MET A 624 -0.95 -33.90 43.99
CA MET A 624 -0.57 -33.38 42.68
C MET A 624 -1.28 -34.11 41.52
N THR A 625 -1.17 -35.44 41.47
CA THR A 625 -1.62 -36.24 40.31
C THR A 625 -3.14 -36.44 40.25
N ARG A 626 -3.82 -36.45 41.41
CA ARG A 626 -5.27 -36.68 41.47
C ARG A 626 -6.08 -35.40 41.66
N ASN A 627 -5.44 -34.27 42.02
CA ASN A 627 -6.17 -33.03 42.27
C ASN A 627 -5.58 -31.82 41.52
N LEU A 628 -4.33 -31.42 41.78
CA LEU A 628 -3.77 -30.21 41.16
C LEU A 628 -3.69 -30.30 39.63
N PHE A 629 -3.06 -31.34 39.08
CA PHE A 629 -2.94 -31.46 37.63
C PHE A 629 -4.31 -31.64 36.97
N PRO A 630 -5.22 -32.51 37.48
CA PRO A 630 -6.55 -32.65 36.92
C PRO A 630 -7.36 -31.36 36.82
N LEU A 631 -7.14 -30.38 37.70
CA LEU A 631 -7.79 -29.07 37.67
C LEU A 631 -7.62 -28.36 36.31
N PHE A 632 -6.49 -28.58 35.63
CA PHE A 632 -6.18 -27.99 34.32
C PHE A 632 -6.57 -28.89 33.13
N SER A 633 -7.20 -30.06 33.37
CA SER A 633 -7.57 -31.01 32.31
C SER A 633 -8.65 -30.48 31.37
N HIS A 634 -9.45 -29.53 31.84
CA HIS A 634 -10.42 -28.81 31.01
C HIS A 634 -9.74 -27.96 29.93
N TYR A 635 -8.47 -27.57 30.15
CA TYR A 635 -7.76 -26.61 29.30
C TYR A 635 -6.65 -27.25 28.46
N CYS A 636 -6.18 -28.44 28.85
CA CYS A 636 -5.18 -29.17 28.09
C CYS A 636 -5.24 -30.68 28.34
N LYS A 637 -4.78 -31.48 27.37
CA LYS A 637 -4.82 -32.96 27.44
C LYS A 637 -3.82 -33.56 28.44
N ARG A 638 -2.73 -32.86 28.77
CA ARG A 638 -1.62 -33.34 29.62
C ARG A 638 -1.14 -32.22 30.56
N PRO A 639 -1.94 -31.87 31.58
CA PRO A 639 -1.65 -30.76 32.49
C PRO A 639 -0.34 -30.93 33.26
N GLU A 640 0.06 -32.16 33.56
CA GLU A 640 1.30 -32.47 34.26
C GLU A 640 2.56 -31.97 33.54
N ASN A 641 2.49 -31.66 32.24
CA ASN A 641 3.61 -31.12 31.48
C ASN A 641 3.87 -29.62 31.74
N TYR A 642 2.93 -28.92 32.38
CA TYR A 642 3.09 -27.54 32.81
C TYR A 642 3.61 -27.44 34.26
N PHE A 643 3.64 -28.56 34.98
CA PHE A 643 4.13 -28.68 36.35
C PHE A 643 5.39 -29.57 36.44
N LYS A 644 6.41 -29.23 35.64
CA LYS A 644 7.57 -30.12 35.43
C LYS A 644 8.37 -30.31 36.71
N HIS A 645 8.60 -29.26 37.49
CA HIS A 645 9.43 -29.36 38.69
C HIS A 645 8.74 -30.20 39.76
N ILE A 646 7.44 -29.96 40.00
CA ILE A 646 6.64 -30.78 40.94
C ILE A 646 6.60 -32.24 40.48
N LYS A 647 6.31 -32.47 39.19
CA LYS A 647 6.18 -33.82 38.63
C LYS A 647 7.47 -34.62 38.80
N GLU A 648 8.61 -34.04 38.43
CA GLU A 648 9.90 -34.71 38.54
C GLU A 648 10.34 -34.86 40.01
N ALA A 649 10.04 -33.89 40.88
CA ALA A 649 10.30 -34.02 42.31
C ALA A 649 9.48 -35.17 42.93
N CYS A 650 8.22 -35.34 42.54
CA CYS A 650 7.39 -36.47 42.97
C CYS A 650 7.97 -37.82 42.52
N ILE A 651 8.56 -37.90 41.31
CA ILE A 651 9.26 -39.11 40.85
C ILE A 651 10.41 -39.45 41.80
N VAL A 652 11.29 -38.48 42.09
CA VAL A 652 12.49 -38.68 42.94
C VAL A 652 12.12 -39.08 44.36
N LEU A 653 11.16 -38.38 44.98
CA LEU A 653 10.73 -38.64 46.35
C LEU A 653 10.08 -40.02 46.52
N ASN A 654 9.40 -40.53 45.48
CA ASN A 654 8.71 -41.82 45.51
C ASN A 654 9.52 -42.98 44.88
N LEU A 655 10.80 -42.78 44.54
CA LEU A 655 11.66 -43.89 44.11
C LEU A 655 11.74 -44.97 45.20
N ASN A 656 11.75 -46.24 44.82
CA ASN A 656 12.05 -47.31 45.76
C ASN A 656 13.47 -47.14 46.34
N ILE A 657 13.70 -47.64 47.56
CA ILE A 657 14.95 -47.40 48.30
C ILE A 657 16.18 -47.84 47.50
N GLY A 658 16.11 -48.97 46.80
CA GLY A 658 17.21 -49.48 45.96
C GLY A 658 17.55 -48.54 44.80
N SER A 659 16.54 -48.07 44.06
CA SER A 659 16.72 -47.15 42.92
C SER A 659 17.19 -45.78 43.38
N ALA A 660 16.73 -45.32 44.55
CA ALA A 660 17.19 -44.07 45.15
C ALA A 660 18.67 -44.13 45.57
N LEU A 661 19.13 -45.26 46.14
CA LEU A 661 20.54 -45.48 46.48
C LEU A 661 21.42 -45.57 45.22
N LEU A 662 20.98 -46.31 44.20
CA LEU A 662 21.69 -46.39 42.92
C LEU A 662 21.80 -45.01 42.25
N LEU A 663 20.72 -44.24 42.24
CA LEU A 663 20.73 -42.90 41.69
C LEU A 663 21.67 -41.98 42.48
N LYS A 664 21.68 -42.08 43.81
CA LYS A 664 22.59 -41.31 44.68
C LYS A 664 24.06 -41.64 44.39
N ASP A 665 24.39 -42.91 44.23
CA ASP A 665 25.76 -43.38 43.92
C ASP A 665 26.23 -42.88 42.53
N VAL A 666 25.37 -42.96 41.52
CA VAL A 666 25.64 -42.44 40.17
C VAL A 666 25.87 -40.92 40.18
N LEU A 667 25.09 -40.18 40.97
CA LEU A 667 25.24 -38.73 41.12
C LEU A 667 26.53 -38.34 41.86
N GLN A 668 26.89 -39.07 42.92
CA GLN A 668 28.12 -38.82 43.68
C GLN A 668 29.37 -39.14 42.85
N THR A 669 29.39 -40.28 42.17
CA THR A 669 30.49 -40.70 41.27
C THR A 669 30.68 -39.69 40.13
N ALA A 670 29.60 -39.17 39.56
CA ALA A 670 29.66 -38.13 38.52
C ALA A 670 30.21 -36.78 39.04
N THR A 671 30.07 -36.49 40.33
CA THR A 671 30.56 -35.27 40.96
C THR A 671 32.06 -35.37 41.26
N GLU A 672 32.52 -36.55 41.71
CA GLU A 672 33.94 -36.87 41.93
C GLU A 672 34.76 -36.90 40.63
N THR A 673 34.14 -37.30 39.53
CA THR A 673 34.78 -37.32 38.20
C THR A 673 35.10 -35.89 37.68
N ARG A 674 34.38 -34.83 38.11
CA ARG A 674 34.71 -33.42 37.79
C ARG A 674 35.89 -32.87 38.58
N THR A 675 36.20 -33.42 39.74
CA THR A 675 37.31 -32.99 40.61
C THR A 675 38.62 -33.73 40.33
N GLY A 676 38.62 -34.62 39.33
CA GLY A 676 39.81 -35.34 38.88
C GLY A 676 40.17 -36.47 39.83
N ILE A 677 39.58 -37.65 39.63
CA ILE A 677 40.19 -39.00 39.77
C ILE A 677 39.15 -40.05 39.31
N SER A 678 39.59 -40.96 38.44
CA SER A 678 38.94 -42.18 37.94
C SER A 678 37.86 -42.04 36.86
N SER A 679 38.15 -42.63 35.70
CA SER A 679 37.24 -42.85 34.57
C SER A 679 36.92 -44.35 34.48
N ASN A 680 35.76 -44.77 34.96
CA ASN A 680 35.17 -46.05 34.58
C ASN A 680 34.20 -45.82 33.42
N SER A 681 34.55 -46.29 32.22
CA SER A 681 33.88 -46.02 30.95
C SER A 681 32.57 -46.79 30.70
N ASN A 682 32.02 -47.47 31.71
CA ASN A 682 30.81 -48.30 31.59
C ASN A 682 29.62 -47.82 32.43
N GLN A 683 29.72 -46.69 33.16
CA GLN A 683 28.58 -46.14 33.89
C GLN A 683 27.82 -45.09 33.05
N PRO A 684 26.47 -45.10 33.04
CA PRO A 684 25.68 -44.09 32.36
C PRO A 684 25.99 -42.72 32.95
N SER A 685 26.06 -41.68 32.11
CA SER A 685 26.24 -40.32 32.60
C SER A 685 25.08 -39.96 33.54
N ALA A 686 25.33 -39.11 34.55
CA ALA A 686 24.30 -38.68 35.49
C ALA A 686 23.02 -38.18 34.77
N VAL A 687 23.17 -37.49 33.64
CA VAL A 687 22.04 -37.01 32.82
C VAL A 687 21.30 -38.17 32.12
N ALA A 688 22.01 -39.18 31.63
CA ALA A 688 21.38 -40.36 31.03
C ALA A 688 20.55 -41.14 32.07
N ALA A 689 21.08 -41.33 33.28
CA ALA A 689 20.38 -41.98 34.38
C ALA A 689 19.10 -41.21 34.81
N LEU A 690 19.15 -39.87 34.81
CA LEU A 690 17.96 -39.05 35.07
C LEU A 690 16.91 -39.17 33.97
N ASN A 691 17.33 -39.14 32.71
CA ASN A 691 16.44 -39.28 31.56
C ASN A 691 15.72 -40.63 31.53
N GLU A 692 16.39 -41.71 31.95
CA GLU A 692 15.79 -43.06 32.08
C GLU A 692 14.68 -43.11 33.14
N LEU A 693 14.77 -42.28 34.18
CA LEU A 693 13.76 -42.12 35.20
C LEU A 693 12.66 -41.11 34.83
N GLY A 694 12.71 -40.53 33.63
CA GLY A 694 11.76 -39.52 33.17
C GLY A 694 11.97 -38.13 33.78
N ILE A 695 13.18 -37.83 34.26
CA ILE A 695 13.60 -36.54 34.83
C ILE A 695 14.40 -35.80 33.75
N TYR A 696 13.82 -34.73 33.20
CA TYR A 696 14.39 -33.97 32.09
C TYR A 696 14.64 -32.50 32.44
N LYS A 697 13.93 -31.95 33.43
CA LYS A 697 13.94 -30.54 33.82
C LYS A 697 14.87 -30.26 35.00
N LEU A 698 14.91 -31.13 36.00
CA LEU A 698 15.74 -30.95 37.20
C LEU A 698 17.21 -31.21 36.93
N ALA A 699 18.09 -30.36 37.47
CA ALA A 699 19.52 -30.58 37.36
C ALA A 699 19.98 -31.70 38.31
N PRO A 700 21.10 -32.40 38.03
CA PRO A 700 21.64 -33.45 38.90
C PRO A 700 21.80 -33.03 40.38
N LYS A 701 22.19 -31.77 40.62
CA LYS A 701 22.31 -31.21 41.99
C LYS A 701 20.97 -31.07 42.69
N ASP A 702 19.92 -30.69 41.97
CA ASP A 702 18.57 -30.54 42.52
C ASP A 702 18.02 -31.92 42.92
N VAL A 703 18.29 -32.94 42.11
CA VAL A 703 17.92 -34.33 42.41
C VAL A 703 18.65 -34.86 43.63
N GLU A 704 19.94 -34.53 43.80
CA GLU A 704 20.69 -34.88 45.01
C GLU A 704 20.08 -34.22 46.27
N ILE A 705 19.70 -32.94 46.18
CA ILE A 705 18.98 -32.25 47.26
C ILE A 705 17.68 -33.00 47.59
N LEU A 706 16.84 -33.28 46.58
CA LEU A 706 15.57 -34.00 46.75
C LEU A 706 15.75 -35.39 47.39
N LEU A 707 16.78 -36.13 47.01
CA LEU A 707 17.11 -37.41 47.64
C LEU A 707 17.41 -37.21 49.13
N ASN A 708 18.19 -36.19 49.49
CA ASN A 708 18.52 -35.91 50.89
C ASN A 708 17.33 -35.43 51.74
N LEU A 709 16.24 -34.96 51.12
CA LEU A 709 15.00 -34.64 51.83
C LEU A 709 14.20 -35.88 52.28
N ARG A 710 14.56 -37.06 51.78
CA ARG A 710 13.95 -38.33 52.20
C ARG A 710 14.48 -38.78 53.55
N THR A 711 13.60 -39.34 54.38
CA THR A 711 13.95 -39.88 55.71
C THR A 711 14.02 -41.40 55.76
N ASN A 712 13.56 -42.10 54.72
CA ASN A 712 13.51 -43.56 54.62
C ASN A 712 14.83 -44.19 54.15
N TRP A 713 15.96 -43.69 54.66
CA TRP A 713 17.25 -44.34 54.43
C TRP A 713 17.41 -45.54 55.35
N PRO A 714 17.92 -46.69 54.85
CA PRO A 714 18.27 -47.79 55.75
C PRO A 714 19.26 -47.25 56.77
N ASN A 715 19.02 -47.53 58.06
CA ASN A 715 19.95 -47.16 59.13
C ASN A 715 21.34 -47.64 58.71
N ALA A 716 22.21 -46.69 58.35
CA ALA A 716 23.61 -46.97 58.22
C ALA A 716 24.08 -47.27 59.65
N GLY A 717 24.09 -48.55 60.01
CA GLY A 717 24.71 -49.00 61.24
C GLY A 717 26.15 -48.49 61.25
N ARG A 718 26.37 -47.43 62.03
CA ARG A 718 27.66 -47.10 62.60
C ARG A 718 27.66 -47.57 64.04
#